data_AF-A0A927FTQ4-F1
#
_entry.id   AF-A0A927FTQ4-F1
#
_cell.length_a   1.000
_cell.length_b   1.000
_cell.length_c   1.000
_cell.angle_alpha   90.00
_cell.angle_beta   90.00
_cell.angle_gamma   90.00
#
_symmetry.space_group_name_H-M   'P 1'
#
loop_
_entity.id
_entity.type
_entity.pdbx_description
1 polymer ?
#
loop_
_entity_poly.entity_id
_entity_poly.type
_entity_poly.pdbx_seq_one_letter_code
_entity_poly.pdbx_strand_id
1 'polypeptide(L)'
;MLSKQQILEKIYAGFIAKAIGVRLGAPVEPTIWSYERIHDTYGEVTQYLRDFKNFAADDDTNGPVYFIRALRDYGLECTAEDVGKTWLNYAAEEHGMYWWGGFGVSTEHTAYKNLQAGIPAPLSGAIATNGTTVAEQIGGQIFIDSWGWVNPGNPERAAKMSAMAASVAHDGDGLNGARFCAAAIAAAFEAKSIDAIIETALAQIDPNSTYAKVCRAVIAFHQQNSDDWRACRDMLGAEWGYDRYPGVCHIIPNAGVTIMAILYGGGSLPRTAEIATMAGWDTDCNAGNAAAIVGTFQGLDESWDKYRKPINDFLVASGIVGSINIVDIPSFARELTVLALQLAGREVPALWLEDFTRRGLRFDFDLPGSTHGFRTEGFNQISLRHSDEKQVEGSRGSLEIQLDRLERGQGGRVFWKPFYRRTDFDDERYRPMFSPVVDAGQTVRFKLWLDPWNGDGNLRVAPYVRRTMSGAIEETGAWDVPSSAGWQEYEFVVPEGVEAIDEIGINIEYFGRLKFLGRLYLADFEVFGPGHLTIDPKTEVQEWGAISRFTWNRGHWTKSDGRIHGHTASNADIWTGHYYARDVVVSADIEPLAGQSHLVTARVNGTDRFYAGGFQNGEAVILKHDLGQTVLASAPFKTEPGRSYKIELAVTGSALSLSVDGQQVMTAEDATFSYGMSGLRLGAAGRMAVDRFAVAEN
;
A
#
# COMPACT_ATOMS: atom_id res chain seq x y z
N MET A 1 -22.37 -0.68 -20.95
CA MET A 1 -21.84 -0.20 -19.66
C MET A 1 -21.67 -1.38 -18.72
N LEU A 2 -20.48 -1.54 -18.17
CA LEU A 2 -20.17 -2.58 -17.19
C LEU A 2 -20.92 -2.38 -15.87
N SER A 3 -21.31 -3.48 -15.23
CA SER A 3 -21.83 -3.47 -13.86
C SER A 3 -20.74 -3.01 -12.88
N LYS A 4 -21.14 -2.54 -11.69
CA LYS A 4 -20.17 -2.19 -10.63
C LYS A 4 -19.25 -3.37 -10.26
N GLN A 5 -19.80 -4.59 -10.36
CA GLN A 5 -19.07 -5.80 -10.05
C GLN A 5 -18.03 -6.14 -11.13
N GLN A 6 -18.39 -6.00 -12.40
CA GLN A 6 -17.45 -6.20 -13.51
C GLN A 6 -16.30 -5.17 -13.48
N ILE A 7 -16.58 -3.94 -13.05
CA ILE A 7 -15.54 -2.93 -12.83
C ILE A 7 -14.61 -3.38 -11.69
N LEU A 8 -15.16 -3.74 -10.53
CA LEU A 8 -14.40 -4.21 -9.38
C LEU A 8 -13.51 -5.41 -9.71
N GLU A 9 -14.05 -6.44 -10.36
CA GLU A 9 -13.31 -7.65 -10.75
C GLU A 9 -12.17 -7.35 -11.72
N LYS A 10 -12.37 -6.43 -12.67
CA LYS A 10 -11.33 -6.03 -13.63
C LYS A 10 -10.24 -5.14 -13.02
N ILE A 11 -10.60 -4.28 -12.07
CA ILE A 11 -9.62 -3.49 -11.29
C ILE A 11 -8.78 -4.45 -10.42
N TYR A 12 -9.44 -5.35 -9.70
CA TYR A 12 -8.79 -6.36 -8.87
C TYR A 12 -7.80 -7.23 -9.68
N ALA A 13 -8.23 -7.75 -10.84
CA ALA A 13 -7.37 -8.50 -11.74
C ALA A 13 -6.19 -7.66 -12.27
N GLY A 14 -6.44 -6.41 -12.66
CA GLY A 14 -5.41 -5.48 -13.12
C GLY A 14 -4.34 -5.21 -12.06
N PHE A 15 -4.76 -4.98 -10.82
CA PHE A 15 -3.81 -4.66 -9.75
C PHE A 15 -3.00 -5.87 -9.31
N ILE A 16 -3.61 -7.06 -9.24
CA ILE A 16 -2.87 -8.32 -9.07
C ILE A 16 -1.84 -8.50 -10.19
N ALA A 17 -2.24 -8.23 -11.43
CA ALA A 17 -1.35 -8.38 -12.58
C ALA A 17 -0.17 -7.40 -12.50
N LYS A 18 -0.40 -6.13 -12.15
CA LYS A 18 0.68 -5.15 -11.86
C LYS A 18 1.65 -5.72 -10.82
N ALA A 19 1.15 -6.22 -9.69
CA ALA A 19 1.96 -6.79 -8.63
C ALA A 19 2.77 -8.02 -9.08
N ILE A 20 2.18 -8.89 -9.92
CA ILE A 20 2.88 -10.02 -10.54
C ILE A 20 4.04 -9.54 -11.41
N GLY A 21 3.79 -8.55 -12.28
CA GLY A 21 4.80 -8.00 -13.19
C GLY A 21 5.98 -7.39 -12.44
N VAL A 22 5.69 -6.51 -11.48
CA VAL A 22 6.71 -5.85 -10.64
C VAL A 22 7.54 -6.90 -9.88
N ARG A 23 6.89 -7.85 -9.20
CA ARG A 23 7.60 -8.90 -8.46
C ARG A 23 8.48 -9.78 -9.36
N LEU A 24 8.04 -10.07 -10.59
CA LEU A 24 8.79 -10.89 -11.54
C LEU A 24 10.01 -10.14 -12.08
N GLY A 25 9.85 -8.85 -12.38
CA GLY A 25 10.90 -8.01 -12.97
C GLY A 25 11.95 -7.49 -11.99
N ALA A 26 11.55 -7.20 -10.75
CA ALA A 26 12.39 -6.58 -9.72
C ALA A 26 13.76 -7.25 -9.48
N PRO A 27 13.89 -8.59 -9.46
CA PRO A 27 15.20 -9.23 -9.21
C PRO A 27 16.25 -9.00 -10.30
N VAL A 28 15.84 -8.54 -11.49
CA VAL A 28 16.69 -8.41 -12.70
C VAL A 28 16.69 -7.00 -13.30
N GLU A 29 16.53 -6.00 -12.44
CA GLU A 29 16.54 -4.58 -12.78
C GLU A 29 17.86 -4.06 -13.42
N PRO A 30 17.81 -2.92 -14.12
CA PRO A 30 18.92 -2.39 -14.90
C PRO A 30 20.06 -1.86 -14.01
N THR A 31 21.10 -1.27 -14.62
CA THR A 31 22.42 -0.92 -14.05
C THR A 31 23.35 -2.10 -13.78
N ILE A 32 22.79 -3.27 -13.42
CA ILE A 32 23.55 -4.53 -13.27
C ILE A 32 23.06 -5.58 -14.28
N TRP A 33 21.77 -5.77 -14.45
CA TRP A 33 21.28 -6.77 -15.40
C TRP A 33 21.14 -6.19 -16.81
N SER A 34 21.90 -6.76 -17.75
CA SER A 34 21.67 -6.57 -19.18
C SER A 34 20.81 -7.70 -19.70
N TYR A 35 20.20 -7.50 -20.88
CA TYR A 35 19.48 -8.56 -21.59
C TYR A 35 20.29 -9.86 -21.68
N GLU A 36 21.57 -9.75 -22.07
CA GLU A 36 22.47 -10.88 -22.23
C GLU A 36 22.71 -11.59 -20.89
N ARG A 37 22.89 -10.83 -19.80
CA ARG A 37 23.03 -11.42 -18.46
C ARG A 37 21.78 -12.18 -18.03
N ILE A 38 20.59 -11.63 -18.28
CA ILE A 38 19.31 -12.29 -17.98
C ILE A 38 19.18 -13.57 -18.81
N HIS A 39 19.43 -13.48 -20.11
CA HIS A 39 19.37 -14.62 -21.03
C HIS A 39 20.34 -15.73 -20.65
N ASP A 40 21.62 -15.41 -20.45
CA ASP A 40 22.67 -16.39 -20.14
C ASP A 40 22.47 -17.05 -18.77
N THR A 41 21.82 -16.35 -17.83
CA THR A 41 21.59 -16.86 -16.46
C THR A 41 20.31 -17.67 -16.34
N TYR A 42 19.20 -17.15 -16.88
CA TYR A 42 17.86 -17.69 -16.65
C TYR A 42 17.24 -18.34 -17.89
N GLY A 43 17.74 -18.05 -19.09
CA GLY A 43 17.18 -18.55 -20.33
C GLY A 43 15.75 -18.06 -20.56
N GLU A 44 14.79 -19.00 -20.53
CA GLU A 44 13.37 -18.71 -20.66
C GLU A 44 12.72 -18.61 -19.27
N VAL A 45 12.22 -17.43 -18.93
CA VAL A 45 11.55 -17.19 -17.65
C VAL A 45 10.12 -17.70 -17.71
N THR A 46 9.80 -18.66 -16.83
CA THR A 46 8.46 -19.29 -16.74
C THR A 46 8.00 -19.46 -15.28
N GLN A 47 8.71 -18.83 -14.33
CA GLN A 47 8.42 -18.82 -12.90
C GLN A 47 9.09 -17.60 -12.26
N TYR A 48 8.76 -17.30 -11.01
CA TYR A 48 9.48 -16.25 -10.27
C TYR A 48 10.97 -16.57 -10.18
N LEU A 49 11.80 -15.53 -10.35
CA LEU A 49 13.25 -15.64 -10.30
C LEU A 49 13.78 -15.82 -8.88
N ARG A 50 12.98 -15.43 -7.89
CA ARG A 50 13.27 -15.54 -6.45
C ARG A 50 12.00 -15.83 -5.65
N ASP A 51 12.19 -16.61 -4.60
CA ASP A 51 11.20 -16.79 -3.54
C ASP A 51 11.38 -15.69 -2.49
N PHE A 52 10.25 -15.08 -2.11
CA PHE A 52 10.18 -14.08 -1.06
C PHE A 52 9.16 -14.54 -0.01
N LYS A 53 9.47 -14.39 1.27
CA LYS A 53 8.48 -14.50 2.37
C LYS A 53 7.33 -13.54 2.14
N ASN A 54 7.69 -12.30 1.84
CA ASN A 54 6.84 -11.21 1.39
C ASN A 54 7.68 -10.36 0.44
N PHE A 55 7.12 -9.97 -0.69
CA PHE A 55 7.77 -9.02 -1.59
C PHE A 55 7.74 -7.63 -0.92
N ALA A 56 8.87 -6.94 -0.85
CA ALA A 56 8.93 -5.62 -0.22
C ALA A 56 8.27 -4.53 -1.08
N ALA A 57 8.25 -3.32 -0.55
CA ALA A 57 7.74 -2.16 -1.27
C ALA A 57 8.52 -1.92 -2.56
N ASP A 58 7.78 -1.43 -3.55
CA ASP A 58 8.30 -1.04 -4.86
C ASP A 58 7.60 0.24 -5.32
N ASP A 59 8.33 1.18 -5.92
CA ASP A 59 7.78 2.48 -6.27
C ASP A 59 6.70 2.40 -7.35
N ASP A 60 6.79 1.42 -8.23
CA ASP A 60 5.75 1.05 -9.20
C ASP A 60 4.40 0.73 -8.57
N THR A 61 4.39 0.34 -7.30
CA THR A 61 3.18 0.00 -6.56
C THR A 61 2.83 1.06 -5.51
N ASN A 62 3.84 1.77 -4.98
CA ASN A 62 3.65 2.90 -4.08
C ASN A 62 2.89 4.04 -4.75
N GLY A 63 3.32 4.47 -5.94
CA GLY A 63 2.71 5.60 -6.65
C GLY A 63 1.22 5.40 -6.93
N PRO A 64 0.79 4.27 -7.53
CA PRO A 64 -0.62 3.97 -7.75
C PRO A 64 -1.46 3.93 -6.46
N VAL A 65 -0.87 3.51 -5.33
CA VAL A 65 -1.55 3.47 -4.01
C VAL A 65 -1.69 4.87 -3.41
N TYR A 66 -0.64 5.69 -3.47
CA TYR A 66 -0.58 6.97 -2.76
C TYR A 66 -1.04 8.17 -3.59
N PHE A 67 -0.67 8.27 -4.86
CA PHE A 67 -0.94 9.49 -5.63
C PHE A 67 -2.39 9.63 -6.05
N ILE A 68 -3.12 8.51 -6.18
CA ILE A 68 -4.57 8.53 -6.42
C ILE A 68 -5.36 9.17 -5.26
N ARG A 69 -4.75 9.23 -4.07
CA ARG A 69 -5.35 9.86 -2.88
C ARG A 69 -5.60 11.36 -3.06
N ALA A 70 -5.00 12.01 -4.05
CA ALA A 70 -5.34 13.38 -4.42
C ALA A 70 -6.85 13.54 -4.70
N LEU A 71 -7.49 12.54 -5.33
CA LEU A 71 -8.94 12.53 -5.56
C LEU A 71 -9.76 12.47 -4.26
N ARG A 72 -9.16 11.95 -3.19
CA ARG A 72 -9.78 11.82 -1.87
C ARG A 72 -9.59 13.08 -1.05
N ASP A 73 -8.37 13.59 -1.02
CA ASP A 73 -7.98 14.68 -0.14
C ASP A 73 -8.42 16.05 -0.68
N TYR A 74 -8.51 16.20 -2.00
CA TYR A 74 -8.81 17.46 -2.68
C TYR A 74 -10.03 17.38 -3.62
N GLY A 75 -10.66 16.21 -3.71
CA GLY A 75 -11.86 15.99 -4.51
C GLY A 75 -11.60 15.55 -5.95
N LEU A 76 -12.66 15.19 -6.66
CA LEU A 76 -12.61 14.52 -7.97
C LEU A 76 -12.10 15.41 -9.13
N GLU A 77 -12.04 16.72 -8.92
CA GLU A 77 -11.51 17.71 -9.88
C GLU A 77 -10.10 18.20 -9.47
N CYS A 78 -9.33 17.37 -8.76
CA CYS A 78 -7.99 17.72 -8.28
C CYS A 78 -7.06 18.22 -9.41
N THR A 79 -6.21 19.18 -9.07
CA THR A 79 -5.23 19.77 -9.98
C THR A 79 -3.84 19.14 -9.83
N ALA A 80 -2.91 19.46 -10.75
CA ALA A 80 -1.52 19.00 -10.63
C ALA A 80 -0.88 19.48 -9.32
N GLU A 81 -1.22 20.70 -8.88
CA GLU A 81 -0.75 21.25 -7.59
C GLU A 81 -1.25 20.40 -6.42
N ASP A 82 -2.49 19.92 -6.46
CA ASP A 82 -3.05 19.07 -5.43
C ASP A 82 -2.37 17.70 -5.38
N VAL A 83 -2.05 17.12 -6.54
CA VAL A 83 -1.21 15.91 -6.59
C VAL A 83 0.20 16.20 -6.04
N GLY A 84 0.78 17.36 -6.33
CA GLY A 84 2.05 17.79 -5.73
C GLY A 84 1.99 17.92 -4.20
N LYS A 85 0.86 18.41 -3.66
CA LYS A 85 0.62 18.40 -2.20
C LYS A 85 0.51 16.98 -1.67
N THR A 86 -0.16 16.06 -2.37
CA THR A 86 -0.22 14.63 -2.01
C THR A 86 1.19 14.02 -1.94
N TRP A 87 2.10 14.36 -2.85
CA TRP A 87 3.49 13.90 -2.80
C TRP A 87 4.20 14.36 -1.53
N LEU A 88 4.14 15.67 -1.22
CA LEU A 88 4.76 16.22 -0.02
C LEU A 88 4.17 15.64 1.26
N ASN A 89 2.87 15.36 1.25
CA ASN A 89 2.10 14.95 2.41
C ASN A 89 2.29 13.47 2.77
N TYR A 90 2.57 12.60 1.79
CA TYR A 90 2.69 11.15 2.00
C TYR A 90 4.09 10.57 1.83
N ALA A 91 4.97 11.20 1.05
CA ALA A 91 6.35 10.76 0.92
C ALA A 91 7.15 11.16 2.17
N ALA A 92 7.93 10.22 2.69
CA ALA A 92 8.88 10.50 3.73
C ALA A 92 10.15 11.10 3.09
N GLU A 93 10.65 12.21 3.62
CA GLU A 93 11.75 12.94 2.97
C GLU A 93 13.03 12.08 2.92
N GLU A 94 13.56 11.89 1.71
CA GLU A 94 14.84 11.20 1.46
C GLU A 94 14.86 9.69 1.77
N HIS A 95 13.70 9.05 1.98
CA HIS A 95 13.61 7.59 2.07
C HIS A 95 12.23 7.04 1.68
N GLY A 96 12.22 5.80 1.18
CA GLY A 96 10.98 5.11 0.77
C GLY A 96 10.24 5.77 -0.39
N MET A 97 8.98 5.38 -0.63
CA MET A 97 8.09 5.84 -1.71
C MET A 97 8.59 5.69 -3.16
N TYR A 98 9.69 6.34 -3.52
CA TYR A 98 10.31 6.34 -4.84
C TYR A 98 11.83 6.47 -4.74
N TRP A 99 12.52 6.33 -5.88
CA TRP A 99 13.98 6.34 -5.91
C TRP A 99 14.56 7.71 -5.56
N TRP A 100 15.22 7.81 -4.40
CA TRP A 100 15.93 9.03 -3.96
C TRP A 100 17.31 9.18 -4.61
N GLY A 101 17.37 9.06 -5.94
CA GLY A 101 18.62 8.98 -6.72
C GLY A 101 19.48 10.25 -6.77
N GLY A 102 18.91 11.39 -6.38
CA GLY A 102 19.62 12.67 -6.27
C GLY A 102 18.99 13.76 -7.15
N PHE A 103 19.12 15.01 -6.73
CA PHE A 103 18.64 16.17 -7.47
C PHE A 103 19.35 16.31 -8.82
N GLY A 104 18.59 16.49 -9.90
CA GLY A 104 19.07 16.55 -11.28
C GLY A 104 19.41 15.18 -11.91
N VAL A 105 19.16 14.08 -11.19
CA VAL A 105 19.39 12.70 -11.68
C VAL A 105 18.11 11.89 -11.61
N SER A 106 17.52 11.76 -10.41
CA SER A 106 16.19 11.17 -10.23
C SER A 106 15.12 12.23 -10.49
N THR A 107 14.13 11.88 -11.30
CA THR A 107 13.03 12.77 -11.66
C THR A 107 12.15 13.07 -10.45
N GLU A 108 11.81 12.04 -9.69
CA GLU A 108 10.94 12.11 -8.51
C GLU A 108 11.61 12.89 -7.38
N HIS A 109 12.90 12.62 -7.11
CA HIS A 109 13.67 13.37 -6.12
C HIS A 109 13.78 14.85 -6.54
N THR A 110 14.06 15.13 -7.81
CA THR A 110 14.15 16.51 -8.32
C THR A 110 12.82 17.26 -8.15
N ALA A 111 11.71 16.63 -8.57
CA ALA A 111 10.38 17.20 -8.42
C ALA A 111 10.01 17.45 -6.95
N TYR A 112 10.32 16.52 -6.05
CA TYR A 112 10.08 16.68 -4.62
C TYR A 112 10.82 17.90 -4.04
N LYS A 113 12.12 18.05 -4.36
CA LYS A 113 12.90 19.22 -3.89
C LYS A 113 12.42 20.53 -4.51
N ASN A 114 11.95 20.51 -5.76
CA ASN A 114 11.31 21.68 -6.39
C ASN A 114 10.02 22.07 -5.67
N LEU A 115 9.15 21.11 -5.35
CA LEU A 115 7.94 21.35 -4.57
C LEU A 115 8.26 21.93 -3.18
N GLN A 116 9.25 21.37 -2.49
CA GLN A 116 9.73 21.90 -1.20
C GLN A 116 10.28 23.33 -1.31
N ALA A 117 10.90 23.67 -2.44
CA ALA A 117 11.40 25.03 -2.73
C ALA A 117 10.29 26.01 -3.15
N GLY A 118 9.02 25.58 -3.16
CA GLY A 118 7.87 26.41 -3.50
C GLY A 118 7.60 26.52 -5.01
N ILE A 119 8.18 25.66 -5.83
CA ILE A 119 7.86 25.56 -7.26
C ILE A 119 6.64 24.62 -7.39
N PRO A 120 5.44 25.12 -7.71
CA PRO A 120 4.24 24.28 -7.76
C PRO A 120 4.25 23.38 -9.00
N ALA A 121 3.55 22.25 -8.94
CA ALA A 121 3.23 21.47 -10.12
C ALA A 121 2.29 22.26 -11.05
N PRO A 122 2.42 22.16 -12.39
CA PRO A 122 3.33 21.26 -13.12
C PRO A 122 4.76 21.78 -13.30
N LEU A 123 5.08 23.01 -12.85
CA LEU A 123 6.40 23.60 -13.06
C LEU A 123 7.51 22.82 -12.35
N SER A 124 7.19 22.10 -11.27
CA SER A 124 8.10 21.20 -10.55
C SER A 124 8.66 20.06 -11.43
N GLY A 125 7.88 19.58 -12.41
CA GLY A 125 8.25 18.51 -13.33
C GLY A 125 8.61 18.96 -14.75
N ALA A 126 8.37 20.23 -15.08
CA ALA A 126 8.49 20.76 -16.43
C ALA A 126 9.91 20.66 -17.02
N ILE A 127 10.01 20.43 -18.34
CA ILE A 127 11.27 20.51 -19.10
C ILE A 127 11.91 21.89 -18.94
N ALA A 128 11.10 22.96 -18.88
CA ALA A 128 11.58 24.32 -18.70
C ALA A 128 12.36 24.52 -17.39
N THR A 129 12.07 23.71 -16.37
CA THR A 129 12.73 23.75 -15.05
C THR A 129 13.89 22.75 -14.97
N ASN A 130 13.67 21.52 -15.46
CA ASN A 130 14.56 20.38 -15.18
C ASN A 130 15.41 19.93 -16.39
N GLY A 131 15.11 20.44 -17.59
CA GLY A 131 15.64 19.93 -18.85
C GLY A 131 14.97 18.61 -19.28
N THR A 132 15.13 18.27 -20.56
CA THR A 132 14.54 17.05 -21.16
C THR A 132 15.07 15.76 -20.52
N THR A 133 16.36 15.72 -20.22
CA THR A 133 17.01 14.56 -19.58
C THR A 133 16.30 14.11 -18.30
N VAL A 134 15.91 15.04 -17.42
CA VAL A 134 15.26 14.67 -16.16
C VAL A 134 13.76 14.47 -16.36
N ALA A 135 13.10 15.30 -17.17
CA ALA A 135 11.64 15.28 -17.29
C ALA A 135 11.08 14.06 -18.05
N GLU A 136 11.85 13.43 -18.95
CA GLU A 136 11.39 12.35 -19.84
C GLU A 136 11.83 10.94 -19.39
N GLN A 137 12.09 10.75 -18.10
CA GLN A 137 12.31 9.43 -17.52
C GLN A 137 11.01 8.63 -17.37
N ILE A 138 11.14 7.32 -17.19
CA ILE A 138 10.05 6.34 -17.18
C ILE A 138 8.96 6.60 -16.13
N GLY A 139 9.25 7.33 -15.04
CA GLY A 139 8.29 7.59 -13.96
C GLY A 139 6.92 8.12 -14.43
N GLY A 140 6.88 8.80 -15.58
CA GLY A 140 5.66 9.27 -16.22
C GLY A 140 4.66 8.17 -16.59
N GLN A 141 5.07 6.91 -16.74
CA GLN A 141 4.16 5.77 -16.97
C GLN A 141 3.92 4.90 -15.72
N ILE A 142 4.87 4.84 -14.77
CA ILE A 142 4.85 3.79 -13.74
C ILE A 142 3.83 4.05 -12.63
N PHE A 143 3.56 5.32 -12.29
CA PHE A 143 2.66 5.67 -11.17
C PHE A 143 1.17 5.81 -11.57
N ILE A 144 0.85 5.51 -12.83
CA ILE A 144 -0.35 6.05 -13.47
C ILE A 144 -1.51 5.02 -13.51
N ASP A 145 -1.25 3.74 -13.22
CA ASP A 145 -2.21 2.65 -13.45
C ASP A 145 -3.59 2.90 -12.79
N SER A 146 -3.60 3.39 -11.54
CA SER A 146 -4.82 3.77 -10.80
C SER A 146 -5.67 4.82 -11.51
N TRP A 147 -5.05 5.76 -12.24
CA TRP A 147 -5.77 6.79 -13.00
C TRP A 147 -6.49 6.20 -14.23
N GLY A 148 -6.01 5.08 -14.76
CA GLY A 148 -6.74 4.28 -15.74
C GLY A 148 -7.89 3.48 -15.12
N TRP A 149 -7.65 2.83 -13.98
CA TRP A 149 -8.66 2.02 -13.28
C TRP A 149 -9.87 2.83 -12.78
N VAL A 150 -9.68 4.08 -12.38
CA VAL A 150 -10.82 4.97 -12.02
C VAL A 150 -11.59 5.52 -13.23
N ASN A 151 -11.20 5.15 -14.46
CA ASN A 151 -11.80 5.63 -15.71
C ASN A 151 -12.26 4.49 -16.65
N PRO A 152 -13.05 3.50 -16.18
CA PRO A 152 -13.42 2.35 -16.99
C PRO A 152 -14.20 2.76 -18.24
N GLY A 153 -13.70 2.39 -19.42
CA GLY A 153 -14.30 2.73 -20.72
C GLY A 153 -14.16 4.19 -21.14
N ASN A 154 -13.37 5.01 -20.44
CA ASN A 154 -13.15 6.42 -20.78
C ASN A 154 -11.66 6.75 -20.95
N PRO A 155 -11.05 6.35 -22.09
CA PRO A 155 -9.62 6.54 -22.35
C PRO A 155 -9.22 8.01 -22.44
N GLU A 156 -10.08 8.90 -22.94
CA GLU A 156 -9.80 10.34 -23.04
C GLU A 156 -9.66 10.98 -21.65
N ARG A 157 -10.61 10.70 -20.74
CA ARG A 157 -10.54 11.22 -19.37
C ARG A 157 -9.37 10.60 -18.60
N ALA A 158 -9.12 9.30 -18.78
CA ALA A 158 -7.97 8.62 -18.21
C ALA A 158 -6.66 9.31 -18.62
N ALA A 159 -6.47 9.55 -19.92
CA ALA A 159 -5.30 10.22 -20.47
C ALA A 159 -5.13 11.65 -19.93
N LYS A 160 -6.22 12.42 -19.84
CA LYS A 160 -6.19 13.79 -19.31
C LYS A 160 -5.81 13.82 -17.82
N MET A 161 -6.39 12.94 -17.02
CA MET A 161 -6.13 12.89 -15.57
C MET A 161 -4.72 12.37 -15.28
N SER A 162 -4.28 11.33 -15.98
CA SER A 162 -2.93 10.79 -15.78
C SER A 162 -1.84 11.77 -16.20
N ALA A 163 -2.04 12.49 -17.30
CA ALA A 163 -1.18 13.58 -17.72
C ALA A 163 -1.01 14.64 -16.65
N MET A 164 -2.12 15.06 -16.05
CA MET A 164 -2.14 16.04 -14.97
C MET A 164 -1.35 15.51 -13.77
N ALA A 165 -1.57 14.26 -13.37
CA ALA A 165 -0.87 13.66 -12.23
C ALA A 165 0.64 13.48 -12.49
N ALA A 166 1.02 12.99 -13.68
CA ALA A 166 2.42 12.80 -14.07
C ALA A 166 3.17 14.13 -14.19
N SER A 167 2.48 15.23 -14.50
CA SER A 167 3.09 16.56 -14.64
C SER A 167 3.72 17.13 -13.36
N VAL A 168 3.47 16.49 -12.22
CA VAL A 168 4.17 16.80 -10.96
C VAL A 168 5.68 16.61 -11.10
N ALA A 169 6.12 15.58 -11.84
CA ALA A 169 7.53 15.25 -11.99
C ALA A 169 8.00 15.15 -13.45
N HIS A 170 7.10 14.97 -14.41
CA HIS A 170 7.43 14.67 -15.80
C HIS A 170 6.85 15.68 -16.79
N ASP A 171 7.45 15.75 -17.98
CA ASP A 171 6.99 16.56 -19.10
C ASP A 171 7.34 15.85 -20.42
N GLY A 172 6.94 16.39 -21.58
CA GLY A 172 7.27 15.82 -22.89
C GLY A 172 6.78 14.39 -23.10
N ASP A 173 7.66 13.49 -23.57
CA ASP A 173 7.31 12.08 -23.78
C ASP A 173 7.00 11.34 -22.47
N GLY A 174 7.46 11.83 -21.31
CA GLY A 174 7.03 11.34 -19.99
C GLY A 174 5.51 11.42 -19.81
N LEU A 175 4.92 12.51 -20.30
CA LEU A 175 3.48 12.75 -20.28
C LEU A 175 2.73 11.93 -21.35
N ASN A 176 3.37 11.60 -22.46
CA ASN A 176 2.78 10.68 -23.45
C ASN A 176 2.69 9.26 -22.89
N GLY A 177 3.69 8.80 -22.14
CA GLY A 177 3.62 7.52 -21.42
C GLY A 177 2.47 7.46 -20.41
N ALA A 178 2.28 8.53 -19.63
CA ALA A 178 1.15 8.66 -18.72
C ALA A 178 -0.20 8.49 -19.43
N ARG A 179 -0.36 9.19 -20.56
CA ARG A 179 -1.59 9.14 -21.36
C ARG A 179 -1.82 7.74 -21.91
N PHE A 180 -0.79 7.17 -22.52
CA PHE A 180 -0.86 5.86 -23.15
C PHE A 180 -1.27 4.78 -22.14
N CYS A 181 -0.55 4.64 -21.02
CA CYS A 181 -0.82 3.57 -20.05
C CYS A 181 -2.21 3.71 -19.42
N ALA A 182 -2.61 4.90 -18.97
CA ALA A 182 -3.94 5.12 -18.40
C ALA A 182 -5.06 4.86 -19.41
N ALA A 183 -4.90 5.33 -20.65
CA ALA A 183 -5.87 5.12 -21.72
C ALA A 183 -5.98 3.64 -22.10
N ALA A 184 -4.86 2.91 -22.14
CA ALA A 184 -4.84 1.48 -22.42
C ALA A 184 -5.60 0.70 -21.34
N ILE A 185 -5.35 1.00 -20.05
CA ILE A 185 -6.08 0.40 -18.93
C ILE A 185 -7.57 0.73 -19.00
N ALA A 186 -7.93 1.98 -19.24
CA ALA A 186 -9.32 2.40 -19.38
C ALA A 186 -10.03 1.69 -20.55
N ALA A 187 -9.35 1.50 -21.68
CA ALA A 187 -9.86 0.79 -22.84
C ALA A 187 -10.01 -0.72 -22.59
N ALA A 188 -9.10 -1.32 -21.81
CA ALA A 188 -9.09 -2.75 -21.50
C ALA A 188 -10.37 -3.26 -20.80
N PHE A 189 -11.16 -2.36 -20.21
CA PHE A 189 -12.46 -2.72 -19.65
C PHE A 189 -13.46 -3.24 -20.70
N GLU A 190 -13.44 -2.67 -21.91
CA GLU A 190 -14.47 -2.92 -22.93
C GLU A 190 -13.92 -3.47 -24.25
N ALA A 191 -12.62 -3.33 -24.48
CA ALA A 191 -11.92 -3.76 -25.70
C ALA A 191 -12.15 -5.25 -26.02
N LYS A 192 -11.97 -5.59 -27.30
CA LYS A 192 -12.16 -6.95 -27.84
C LYS A 192 -10.86 -7.62 -28.29
N SER A 193 -9.78 -6.87 -28.39
CA SER A 193 -8.46 -7.36 -28.77
C SER A 193 -7.37 -6.45 -28.19
N ILE A 194 -6.16 -6.97 -28.12
CA ILE A 194 -4.95 -6.22 -27.75
C ILE A 194 -4.71 -5.06 -28.72
N ASP A 195 -4.86 -5.29 -30.02
CA ASP A 195 -4.71 -4.25 -31.03
C ASP A 195 -5.67 -3.07 -30.79
N ALA A 196 -6.92 -3.35 -30.41
CA ALA A 196 -7.90 -2.31 -30.11
C ALA A 196 -7.50 -1.47 -28.88
N ILE A 197 -6.88 -2.07 -27.87
CA ILE A 197 -6.36 -1.37 -26.70
C ILE A 197 -5.23 -0.42 -27.11
N ILE A 198 -4.24 -0.95 -27.84
CA ILE A 198 -3.06 -0.18 -28.27
C ILE A 198 -3.48 0.98 -29.16
N GLU A 199 -4.32 0.75 -30.17
CA GLU A 199 -4.78 1.81 -31.08
C GLU A 199 -5.59 2.89 -30.35
N THR A 200 -6.44 2.49 -29.39
CA THR A 200 -7.22 3.45 -28.58
C THR A 200 -6.29 4.32 -27.72
N ALA A 201 -5.27 3.73 -27.13
CA ALA A 201 -4.28 4.45 -26.31
C ALA A 201 -3.38 5.36 -27.15
N LEU A 202 -2.93 4.92 -28.32
CA LEU A 202 -2.16 5.73 -29.27
C LEU A 202 -2.94 6.94 -29.79
N ALA A 203 -4.27 6.83 -29.88
CA ALA A 203 -5.12 7.96 -30.26
C ALA A 203 -5.17 9.08 -29.18
N GLN A 204 -4.68 8.83 -27.96
CA GLN A 204 -4.65 9.82 -26.87
C GLN A 204 -3.31 10.57 -26.75
N ILE A 205 -2.33 10.29 -27.62
CA ILE A 205 -1.02 10.95 -27.61
C ILE A 205 -0.75 11.64 -28.97
N ASP A 206 0.23 12.54 -29.01
CA ASP A 206 0.63 13.17 -30.27
C ASP A 206 1.20 12.09 -31.22
N PRO A 207 0.63 11.88 -32.42
CA PRO A 207 1.12 10.88 -33.38
C PRO A 207 2.54 11.17 -33.88
N ASN A 208 3.05 12.40 -33.72
CA ASN A 208 4.41 12.77 -34.10
C ASN A 208 5.43 12.66 -32.96
N SER A 209 4.98 12.35 -31.74
CA SER A 209 5.85 12.16 -30.57
C SER A 209 6.83 11.00 -30.77
N THR A 210 7.95 11.01 -30.04
CA THR A 210 8.91 9.91 -30.09
C THR A 210 8.29 8.65 -29.50
N TYR A 211 7.46 8.80 -28.47
CA TYR A 211 6.69 7.72 -27.86
C TYR A 211 5.80 7.02 -28.90
N ALA A 212 4.99 7.79 -29.66
CA ALA A 212 4.15 7.21 -30.70
C ALA A 212 4.98 6.50 -31.79
N LYS A 213 6.13 7.05 -32.18
CA LYS A 213 7.00 6.45 -33.20
C LYS A 213 7.60 5.12 -32.78
N VAL A 214 8.11 4.99 -31.54
CA VAL A 214 8.63 3.71 -31.05
C VAL A 214 7.53 2.65 -30.98
N CYS A 215 6.32 3.01 -30.50
CA CYS A 215 5.18 2.09 -30.47
C CYS A 215 4.82 1.62 -31.89
N ARG A 216 4.75 2.54 -32.86
CA ARG A 216 4.45 2.23 -34.26
C ARG A 216 5.52 1.37 -34.91
N ALA A 217 6.80 1.57 -34.59
CA ALA A 217 7.89 0.72 -35.05
C ALA A 217 7.74 -0.72 -34.56
N VAL A 218 7.43 -0.91 -33.27
CA VAL A 218 7.18 -2.24 -32.69
C VAL A 218 5.96 -2.92 -33.33
N ILE A 219 4.85 -2.19 -33.51
CA ILE A 219 3.65 -2.72 -34.18
C ILE A 219 3.96 -3.18 -35.61
N ALA A 220 4.65 -2.35 -36.39
CA ALA A 220 5.02 -2.66 -37.77
C ALA A 220 5.98 -3.86 -37.86
N PHE A 221 6.89 -4.00 -36.88
CA PHE A 221 7.81 -5.13 -36.79
C PHE A 221 7.06 -6.43 -36.45
N HIS A 222 6.17 -6.38 -35.44
CA HIS A 222 5.34 -7.52 -35.03
C HIS A 222 4.45 -8.03 -36.17
N GLN A 223 3.87 -7.14 -36.98
CA GLN A 223 3.07 -7.52 -38.16
C GLN A 223 3.86 -8.32 -39.21
N GLN A 224 5.18 -8.14 -39.27
CA GLN A 224 6.06 -8.85 -40.20
C GLN A 224 6.72 -10.09 -39.54
N ASN A 225 6.82 -10.12 -38.21
CA ASN A 225 7.55 -11.11 -37.43
C ASN A 225 6.80 -11.46 -36.13
N SER A 226 5.58 -12.02 -36.24
CA SER A 226 4.66 -12.19 -35.11
C SER A 226 5.13 -13.15 -34.01
N ASP A 227 6.07 -14.05 -34.33
CA ASP A 227 6.42 -15.16 -33.44
C ASP A 227 7.81 -15.00 -32.79
N ASP A 228 8.57 -13.96 -33.17
CA ASP A 228 9.94 -13.72 -32.70
C ASP A 228 10.09 -12.38 -31.98
N TRP A 229 9.73 -12.37 -30.70
CA TRP A 229 9.89 -11.19 -29.84
C TRP A 229 11.36 -10.82 -29.64
N ARG A 230 12.30 -11.77 -29.75
CA ARG A 230 13.73 -11.51 -29.58
C ARG A 230 14.27 -10.69 -30.74
N ALA A 231 13.86 -11.00 -31.97
CA ALA A 231 14.16 -10.17 -33.13
C ALA A 231 13.61 -8.73 -32.98
N CYS A 232 12.41 -8.58 -32.39
CA CYS A 232 11.85 -7.26 -32.09
C CYS A 232 12.65 -6.52 -31.01
N ARG A 233 13.10 -7.22 -29.96
CA ARG A 233 13.99 -6.66 -28.94
C ARG A 233 15.32 -6.21 -29.55
N ASP A 234 15.88 -6.97 -30.48
CA ASP A 234 17.13 -6.60 -31.16
C ASP A 234 16.94 -5.35 -32.03
N MET A 235 15.80 -5.22 -32.71
CA MET A 235 15.42 -3.97 -33.39
C MET A 235 15.33 -2.81 -32.40
N LEU A 236 14.67 -2.99 -31.25
CA LEU A 236 14.61 -1.96 -30.20
C LEU A 236 16.01 -1.58 -29.71
N GLY A 237 16.90 -2.55 -29.48
CA GLY A 237 18.29 -2.27 -29.11
C GLY A 237 19.05 -1.50 -30.19
N ALA A 238 18.84 -1.85 -31.47
CA ALA A 238 19.54 -1.24 -32.60
C ALA A 238 19.01 0.14 -33.01
N GLU A 239 17.75 0.46 -32.73
CA GLU A 239 17.11 1.69 -33.22
C GLU A 239 16.61 2.61 -32.11
N TRP A 240 16.35 2.06 -30.91
CA TRP A 240 15.66 2.74 -29.81
C TRP A 240 16.32 2.53 -28.44
N GLY A 241 17.55 1.99 -28.38
CA GLY A 241 18.21 1.63 -27.12
C GLY A 241 18.54 2.79 -26.18
N TYR A 242 18.88 2.46 -24.92
CA TYR A 242 19.28 3.42 -23.87
C TYR A 242 20.45 4.33 -24.31
N ASP A 243 21.31 3.88 -25.23
CA ASP A 243 22.43 4.66 -25.77
C ASP A 243 22.01 5.88 -26.61
N ARG A 244 20.72 5.95 -27.01
CA ARG A 244 20.16 7.04 -27.83
C ARG A 244 19.48 8.13 -27.01
N TYR A 245 19.21 7.88 -25.74
CA TYR A 245 18.42 8.78 -24.90
C TYR A 245 19.16 9.08 -23.59
N PRO A 246 19.18 10.34 -23.13
CA PRO A 246 19.88 10.70 -21.91
C PRO A 246 19.09 10.27 -20.65
N GLY A 247 19.80 10.12 -19.53
CA GLY A 247 19.21 9.73 -18.24
C GLY A 247 19.47 8.27 -17.88
N VAL A 248 18.84 7.80 -16.80
CA VAL A 248 19.09 6.47 -16.21
C VAL A 248 18.11 5.45 -16.78
N CYS A 249 16.82 5.79 -16.77
CA CYS A 249 15.72 4.95 -17.25
C CYS A 249 14.81 5.81 -18.13
N HIS A 250 15.25 6.10 -19.35
CA HIS A 250 14.49 6.94 -20.27
C HIS A 250 13.19 6.25 -20.71
N ILE A 251 12.12 7.01 -20.96
CA ILE A 251 10.80 6.42 -21.21
C ILE A 251 10.68 5.69 -22.56
N ILE A 252 11.38 6.16 -23.60
CA ILE A 252 11.19 5.67 -24.98
C ILE A 252 11.57 4.19 -25.20
N PRO A 253 12.76 3.70 -24.81
CA PRO A 253 13.10 2.28 -24.95
C PRO A 253 12.12 1.39 -24.18
N ASN A 254 11.72 1.82 -22.98
CA ASN A 254 10.80 1.12 -22.10
C ASN A 254 9.36 1.08 -22.66
N ALA A 255 8.90 2.16 -23.29
CA ALA A 255 7.66 2.16 -24.06
C ALA A 255 7.68 1.09 -25.17
N GLY A 256 8.80 0.98 -25.88
CA GLY A 256 9.02 -0.07 -26.87
C GLY A 256 8.89 -1.48 -26.28
N VAL A 257 9.56 -1.76 -25.16
CA VAL A 257 9.45 -3.05 -24.46
C VAL A 257 8.03 -3.34 -23.99
N THR A 258 7.36 -2.34 -23.42
CA THR A 258 5.98 -2.47 -22.94
C THR A 258 5.04 -2.90 -24.08
N ILE A 259 5.08 -2.21 -25.23
CA ILE A 259 4.27 -2.57 -26.40
C ILE A 259 4.64 -3.94 -26.95
N MET A 260 5.93 -4.25 -27.04
CA MET A 260 6.43 -5.53 -27.52
C MET A 260 5.87 -6.67 -26.64
N ALA A 261 6.02 -6.56 -25.32
CA ALA A 261 5.53 -7.57 -24.39
C ALA A 261 4.02 -7.78 -24.51
N ILE A 262 3.24 -6.69 -24.64
CA ILE A 262 1.78 -6.76 -24.79
C ILE A 262 1.38 -7.48 -26.09
N LEU A 263 2.03 -7.16 -27.22
CA LEU A 263 1.73 -7.76 -28.53
C LEU A 263 2.11 -9.25 -28.56
N TYR A 264 3.36 -9.57 -28.25
CA TYR A 264 3.87 -10.95 -28.29
C TYR A 264 3.33 -11.81 -27.13
N GLY A 265 2.81 -11.20 -26.07
CA GLY A 265 2.07 -11.87 -25.02
C GLY A 265 0.65 -12.31 -25.45
N GLY A 266 0.11 -11.72 -26.52
CA GLY A 266 -1.13 -12.17 -27.16
C GLY A 266 -2.37 -12.19 -26.26
N GLY A 267 -2.39 -11.35 -25.22
CA GLY A 267 -3.47 -11.33 -24.22
C GLY A 267 -3.32 -12.33 -23.07
N SER A 268 -2.21 -13.07 -23.01
CA SER A 268 -1.83 -13.87 -21.84
C SER A 268 -1.00 -13.01 -20.88
N LEU A 269 -1.54 -12.73 -19.70
CA LEU A 269 -0.82 -12.00 -18.65
C LEU A 269 0.51 -12.68 -18.26
N PRO A 270 0.55 -13.98 -17.92
CA PRO A 270 1.81 -14.67 -17.59
C PRO A 270 2.89 -14.45 -18.66
N ARG A 271 2.52 -14.64 -19.93
CA ARG A 271 3.46 -14.51 -21.03
C ARG A 271 3.93 -13.08 -21.26
N THR A 272 3.03 -12.12 -21.11
CA THR A 272 3.34 -10.68 -21.22
C THR A 272 4.38 -10.28 -20.17
N ALA A 273 4.17 -10.65 -18.90
CA ALA A 273 5.10 -10.32 -17.82
C ALA A 273 6.46 -11.02 -17.98
N GLU A 274 6.46 -12.29 -18.40
CA GLU A 274 7.68 -13.06 -18.70
C GLU A 274 8.51 -12.41 -19.81
N ILE A 275 7.89 -12.02 -20.93
CA ILE A 275 8.58 -11.35 -22.05
C ILE A 275 9.16 -9.99 -21.62
N ALA A 276 8.36 -9.16 -20.94
CA ALA A 276 8.81 -7.86 -20.47
C ALA A 276 10.03 -7.99 -19.53
N THR A 277 9.99 -8.95 -18.61
CA THR A 277 11.11 -9.25 -17.69
C THR A 277 12.36 -9.69 -18.46
N MET A 278 12.21 -10.59 -19.43
CA MET A 278 13.34 -11.10 -20.21
C MET A 278 13.94 -10.07 -21.17
N ALA A 279 13.19 -9.03 -21.57
CA ALA A 279 13.67 -8.00 -22.49
C ALA A 279 14.79 -7.13 -21.91
N GLY A 280 14.92 -7.09 -20.57
CA GLY A 280 15.86 -6.24 -19.85
C GLY A 280 15.39 -4.79 -19.77
N TRP A 281 16.35 -3.87 -19.55
CA TRP A 281 16.08 -2.48 -19.19
C TRP A 281 15.27 -2.41 -17.88
N ASP A 282 14.26 -1.55 -17.79
CA ASP A 282 13.51 -1.34 -16.56
C ASP A 282 12.47 -2.45 -16.33
N THR A 283 12.90 -3.57 -15.77
CA THR A 283 12.18 -4.85 -15.88
C THR A 283 10.91 -4.93 -15.05
N ASP A 284 10.90 -4.45 -13.81
CA ASP A 284 9.71 -4.36 -12.97
C ASP A 284 8.70 -3.35 -13.52
N CYS A 285 9.16 -2.19 -13.97
CA CYS A 285 8.32 -1.16 -14.57
C CYS A 285 7.61 -1.68 -15.83
N ASN A 286 8.38 -2.19 -16.79
CA ASN A 286 7.87 -2.69 -18.06
C ASN A 286 6.92 -3.87 -17.84
N ALA A 287 7.32 -4.85 -17.02
CA ALA A 287 6.49 -6.00 -16.71
C ALA A 287 5.23 -5.57 -15.96
N GLY A 288 5.34 -4.66 -15.00
CA GLY A 288 4.24 -4.12 -14.21
C GLY A 288 3.20 -3.41 -15.07
N ASN A 289 3.58 -2.42 -15.88
CA ASN A 289 2.62 -1.69 -16.72
C ASN A 289 1.99 -2.57 -17.80
N ALA A 290 2.78 -3.41 -18.48
CA ALA A 290 2.27 -4.34 -19.48
C ALA A 290 1.27 -5.34 -18.86
N ALA A 291 1.61 -5.85 -17.67
CA ALA A 291 0.76 -6.75 -16.91
C ALA A 291 -0.53 -6.06 -16.44
N ALA A 292 -0.48 -4.82 -15.95
CA ALA A 292 -1.66 -4.08 -15.54
C ALA A 292 -2.69 -3.96 -16.67
N ILE A 293 -2.24 -3.59 -17.88
CA ILE A 293 -3.08 -3.45 -19.07
C ILE A 293 -3.69 -4.81 -19.46
N VAL A 294 -2.86 -5.85 -19.62
CA VAL A 294 -3.31 -7.17 -20.07
C VAL A 294 -4.18 -7.85 -19.01
N GLY A 295 -3.86 -7.68 -17.73
CA GLY A 295 -4.62 -8.24 -16.62
C GLY A 295 -6.01 -7.62 -16.48
N THR A 296 -6.15 -6.30 -16.67
CA THR A 296 -7.48 -5.66 -16.74
C THR A 296 -8.28 -6.15 -17.94
N PHE A 297 -7.62 -6.40 -19.08
CA PHE A 297 -8.28 -6.94 -20.28
C PHE A 297 -8.76 -8.38 -20.08
N GLN A 298 -7.82 -9.28 -19.75
CA GLN A 298 -8.04 -10.71 -19.59
C GLN A 298 -9.02 -11.00 -18.43
N GLY A 299 -8.95 -10.21 -17.35
CA GLY A 299 -9.58 -10.58 -16.08
C GLY A 299 -8.79 -11.67 -15.37
N LEU A 300 -9.20 -12.00 -14.15
CA LEU A 300 -8.52 -13.02 -13.37
C LEU A 300 -8.68 -14.40 -14.03
N ASP A 301 -7.58 -15.13 -14.17
CA ASP A 301 -7.54 -16.43 -14.84
C ASP A 301 -6.70 -17.44 -14.04
N GLU A 302 -7.13 -18.70 -14.01
CA GLU A 302 -6.44 -19.76 -13.24
C GLU A 302 -5.01 -20.03 -13.72
N SER A 303 -4.69 -19.75 -14.99
CA SER A 303 -3.32 -19.87 -15.51
C SER A 303 -2.32 -18.97 -14.79
N TRP A 304 -2.81 -17.97 -14.05
CA TRP A 304 -1.97 -17.07 -13.26
C TRP A 304 -1.55 -17.68 -11.93
N ASP A 305 -2.13 -18.81 -11.48
CA ASP A 305 -2.02 -19.30 -10.11
C ASP A 305 -0.57 -19.43 -9.61
N LYS A 306 0.37 -19.84 -10.48
CA LYS A 306 1.81 -19.91 -10.14
C LYS A 306 2.41 -18.54 -9.75
N TYR A 307 1.85 -17.45 -10.26
CA TYR A 307 2.26 -16.08 -9.99
C TYR A 307 1.36 -15.37 -8.98
N ARG A 308 0.05 -15.62 -9.02
CA ARG A 308 -0.94 -15.00 -8.15
C ARG A 308 -0.89 -15.53 -6.72
N LYS A 309 -0.78 -16.85 -6.52
CA LYS A 309 -0.77 -17.44 -5.17
C LYS A 309 0.37 -16.90 -4.30
N PRO A 310 1.59 -16.68 -4.82
CA PRO A 310 2.64 -16.04 -4.03
C PRO A 310 2.38 -14.57 -3.68
N ILE A 311 1.54 -13.82 -4.44
CA ILE A 311 1.11 -12.46 -4.06
C ILE A 311 0.10 -12.52 -2.92
N ASN A 312 -0.84 -13.47 -2.98
CA ASN A 312 -1.83 -13.75 -1.94
C ASN A 312 -2.58 -12.49 -1.45
N ASP A 313 -3.10 -11.68 -2.38
CA ASP A 313 -3.85 -10.44 -2.11
C ASP A 313 -3.15 -9.41 -1.22
N PHE A 314 -1.85 -9.57 -1.02
CA PHE A 314 -1.07 -8.75 -0.13
C PHE A 314 0.00 -8.01 -0.91
N LEU A 315 0.06 -6.70 -0.68
CA LEU A 315 1.12 -5.84 -1.16
C LEU A 315 1.57 -4.92 -0.03
N VAL A 316 2.84 -4.52 -0.09
CA VAL A 316 3.40 -3.54 0.83
C VAL A 316 3.69 -2.27 0.07
N ALA A 317 3.27 -1.15 0.65
CA ALA A 317 3.67 0.17 0.17
C ALA A 317 4.66 0.84 1.13
N SER A 318 5.25 1.95 0.71
CA SER A 318 6.16 2.75 1.50
C SER A 318 5.81 4.23 1.44
N GLY A 319 5.02 4.67 2.42
CA GLY A 319 4.80 6.09 2.74
C GLY A 319 4.81 6.34 4.24
N ILE A 320 4.56 7.57 4.64
CA ILE A 320 4.51 7.97 6.05
C ILE A 320 3.33 7.36 6.81
N VAL A 321 2.34 6.77 6.13
CA VAL A 321 1.16 6.18 6.78
C VAL A 321 1.34 4.67 6.95
N GLY A 322 1.79 4.26 8.13
CA GLY A 322 2.20 2.88 8.39
C GLY A 322 1.08 1.83 8.26
N SER A 323 -0.17 2.20 8.55
CA SER A 323 -1.33 1.31 8.41
C SER A 323 -1.81 1.17 6.97
N ILE A 324 -1.60 2.19 6.12
CA ILE A 324 -1.93 2.13 4.67
C ILE A 324 -0.85 1.38 3.89
N ASN A 325 0.37 1.29 4.43
CA ASN A 325 1.44 0.49 3.85
C ASN A 325 1.15 -1.02 3.83
N ILE A 326 0.14 -1.48 4.56
CA ILE A 326 -0.36 -2.87 4.53
C ILE A 326 -1.56 -2.90 3.57
N VAL A 327 -1.30 -3.21 2.30
CA VAL A 327 -2.30 -3.11 1.24
C VAL A 327 -3.00 -4.45 1.03
N ASP A 328 -4.29 -4.52 1.37
CA ASP A 328 -5.21 -5.58 0.96
C ASP A 328 -5.75 -5.26 -0.44
N ILE A 329 -5.31 -6.04 -1.45
CA ILE A 329 -5.63 -5.79 -2.87
C ILE A 329 -7.15 -5.76 -3.11
N PRO A 330 -7.98 -6.70 -2.59
CA PRO A 330 -9.43 -6.64 -2.71
C PRO A 330 -10.04 -5.32 -2.19
N SER A 331 -9.62 -4.85 -1.01
CA SER A 331 -10.13 -3.61 -0.43
C SER A 331 -9.69 -2.37 -1.19
N PHE A 332 -8.45 -2.33 -1.66
CA PHE A 332 -7.96 -1.23 -2.49
C PHE A 332 -8.65 -1.20 -3.87
N ALA A 333 -8.93 -2.36 -4.48
CA ALA A 333 -9.71 -2.44 -5.71
C ALA A 333 -11.14 -1.89 -5.52
N ARG A 334 -11.75 -2.13 -4.35
CA ARG A 334 -13.04 -1.54 -3.96
C ARG A 334 -12.94 -0.02 -3.83
N GLU A 335 -11.88 0.49 -3.22
CA GLU A 335 -11.60 1.93 -3.13
C GLU A 335 -11.55 2.59 -4.53
N LEU A 336 -10.76 2.02 -5.45
CA LEU A 336 -10.68 2.52 -6.83
C LEU A 336 -12.03 2.43 -7.56
N THR A 337 -12.82 1.39 -7.28
CA THR A 337 -14.17 1.25 -7.86
C THR A 337 -15.12 2.34 -7.36
N VAL A 338 -15.04 2.72 -6.08
CA VAL A 338 -15.82 3.86 -5.53
C VAL A 338 -15.48 5.13 -6.29
N LEU A 339 -14.19 5.45 -6.46
CA LEU A 339 -13.75 6.61 -7.23
C LEU A 339 -14.23 6.55 -8.69
N ALA A 340 -14.15 5.37 -9.32
CA ALA A 340 -14.62 5.16 -10.68
C ALA A 340 -16.12 5.45 -10.85
N LEU A 341 -16.94 4.98 -9.91
CA LEU A 341 -18.38 5.21 -9.91
C LEU A 341 -18.71 6.68 -9.68
N GLN A 342 -18.03 7.35 -8.73
CA GLN A 342 -18.23 8.78 -8.45
C GLN A 342 -17.85 9.64 -9.66
N LEU A 343 -16.70 9.38 -10.29
CA LEU A 343 -16.28 10.08 -11.51
C LEU A 343 -17.27 9.85 -12.67
N ALA A 344 -17.89 8.68 -12.74
CA ALA A 344 -18.92 8.38 -13.73
C ALA A 344 -20.31 8.96 -13.39
N GLY A 345 -20.46 9.66 -12.26
CA GLY A 345 -21.76 10.17 -11.78
C GLY A 345 -22.74 9.05 -11.42
N ARG A 346 -22.23 7.87 -11.06
CA ARG A 346 -23.03 6.68 -10.71
C ARG A 346 -23.20 6.58 -9.21
N GLU A 347 -24.33 6.03 -8.79
CA GLU A 347 -24.58 5.70 -7.39
C GLU A 347 -23.57 4.68 -6.88
N VAL A 348 -23.07 4.94 -5.67
CA VAL A 348 -22.13 4.07 -4.97
C VAL A 348 -22.85 3.39 -3.81
N PRO A 349 -22.64 2.07 -3.58
CA PRO A 349 -23.20 1.41 -2.41
C PRO A 349 -22.79 2.09 -1.10
N ALA A 350 -23.75 2.36 -0.21
CA ALA A 350 -23.50 3.06 1.05
C ALA A 350 -22.39 2.38 1.90
N LEU A 351 -22.41 1.05 1.95
CA LEU A 351 -21.41 0.26 2.65
C LEU A 351 -19.99 0.47 2.10
N TRP A 352 -19.84 0.63 0.78
CA TRP A 352 -18.54 0.88 0.16
C TRP A 352 -18.04 2.32 0.42
N LEU A 353 -18.96 3.29 0.56
CA LEU A 353 -18.62 4.64 1.03
C LEU A 353 -18.12 4.62 2.47
N GLU A 354 -18.75 3.82 3.32
CA GLU A 354 -18.34 3.67 4.72
C GLU A 354 -16.95 3.05 4.80
N ASP A 355 -16.69 1.98 4.04
CA ASP A 355 -15.39 1.29 3.97
C ASP A 355 -14.25 2.23 3.57
N PHE A 356 -14.55 3.26 2.78
CA PHE A 356 -13.58 4.26 2.32
C PHE A 356 -12.85 4.98 3.48
N THR A 357 -13.49 5.10 4.65
CA THR A 357 -12.91 5.75 5.84
C THR A 357 -13.13 4.95 7.12
N ARG A 358 -13.31 3.62 6.97
CA ARG A 358 -13.52 2.71 8.10
C ARG A 358 -12.24 2.64 8.95
N ARG A 359 -12.39 2.80 10.26
CA ARG A 359 -11.32 2.56 11.25
C ARG A 359 -11.05 1.07 11.44
N GLY A 360 -12.11 0.29 11.43
CA GLY A 360 -12.05 -1.17 11.39
C GLY A 360 -11.67 -1.73 10.02
N LEU A 361 -11.88 -3.03 9.87
CA LEU A 361 -11.56 -3.82 8.68
C LEU A 361 -12.74 -4.72 8.35
N ARG A 362 -13.05 -4.93 7.06
CA ARG A 362 -14.02 -5.95 6.62
C ARG A 362 -13.49 -6.75 5.44
N PHE A 363 -13.51 -8.07 5.56
CA PHE A 363 -13.21 -9.02 4.51
C PHE A 363 -14.47 -9.82 4.15
N ASP A 364 -15.02 -9.53 2.97
CA ASP A 364 -16.26 -10.14 2.46
C ASP A 364 -16.00 -11.36 1.57
N PHE A 365 -14.78 -11.54 1.06
CA PHE A 365 -14.40 -12.61 0.14
C PHE A 365 -15.26 -12.63 -1.14
N ASP A 366 -15.81 -11.48 -1.57
CA ASP A 366 -16.74 -11.40 -2.71
C ASP A 366 -16.06 -11.52 -4.08
N LEU A 367 -14.75 -11.28 -4.12
CA LEU A 367 -13.96 -11.28 -5.34
C LEU A 367 -13.45 -12.70 -5.64
N PRO A 368 -13.69 -13.24 -6.86
CA PRO A 368 -13.20 -14.56 -7.23
C PRO A 368 -11.69 -14.69 -7.00
N GLY A 369 -11.27 -15.76 -6.32
CA GLY A 369 -9.87 -16.00 -6.00
C GLY A 369 -9.34 -15.25 -4.78
N SER A 370 -10.13 -14.34 -4.18
CA SER A 370 -9.70 -13.55 -3.02
C SER A 370 -9.48 -14.40 -1.76
N THR A 371 -8.35 -14.18 -1.10
CA THR A 371 -8.00 -14.72 0.21
C THR A 371 -7.83 -13.63 1.25
N HIS A 372 -7.85 -12.34 0.87
CA HIS A 372 -7.57 -11.21 1.77
C HIS A 372 -6.25 -11.36 2.56
N GLY A 373 -5.26 -12.03 1.95
CA GLY A 373 -3.97 -12.26 2.60
C GLY A 373 -3.97 -13.26 3.74
N PHE A 374 -5.04 -14.07 3.91
CA PHE A 374 -5.03 -15.17 4.88
C PHE A 374 -3.95 -16.20 4.54
N ARG A 375 -3.35 -16.76 5.59
CA ARG A 375 -2.23 -17.69 5.55
C ARG A 375 -2.51 -18.89 6.42
N THR A 376 -1.76 -19.95 6.17
CA THR A 376 -1.72 -21.13 7.03
C THR A 376 -0.34 -21.35 7.60
N GLU A 377 -0.29 -21.88 8.81
CA GLU A 377 0.91 -22.45 9.40
C GLU A 377 0.56 -23.79 10.04
N GLY A 378 1.43 -24.78 9.87
CA GLY A 378 1.21 -26.15 10.35
C GLY A 378 1.59 -27.18 9.28
N PHE A 379 1.08 -28.40 9.43
CA PHE A 379 1.36 -29.50 8.51
C PHE A 379 0.89 -29.16 7.09
N ASN A 380 1.47 -29.82 6.08
CA ASN A 380 1.12 -29.75 4.66
C ASN A 380 -0.31 -30.27 4.31
N GLN A 381 -1.20 -30.27 5.29
CA GLN A 381 -2.56 -30.82 5.27
C GLN A 381 -3.63 -29.72 5.35
N ILE A 382 -3.23 -28.44 5.46
CA ILE A 382 -4.15 -27.30 5.43
C ILE A 382 -3.83 -26.42 4.22
N SER A 383 -4.83 -26.18 3.37
CA SER A 383 -4.72 -25.27 2.23
C SER A 383 -5.89 -24.29 2.19
N LEU A 384 -5.64 -23.12 1.59
CA LEU A 384 -6.60 -22.03 1.49
C LEU A 384 -6.95 -21.75 0.02
N ARG A 385 -8.22 -21.45 -0.23
CA ARG A 385 -8.67 -20.85 -1.48
C ARG A 385 -9.98 -20.11 -1.29
N HIS A 386 -10.28 -19.18 -2.19
CA HIS A 386 -11.64 -18.66 -2.35
C HIS A 386 -12.62 -19.78 -2.74
N SER A 387 -13.86 -19.71 -2.25
CA SER A 387 -14.96 -20.56 -2.69
C SER A 387 -16.27 -19.78 -2.74
N ASP A 388 -17.09 -20.08 -3.75
CA ASP A 388 -18.46 -19.60 -3.88
C ASP A 388 -19.50 -20.65 -3.44
N GLU A 389 -19.07 -21.83 -2.94
CA GLU A 389 -19.98 -22.92 -2.54
C GLU A 389 -20.77 -22.61 -1.26
N LYS A 390 -20.15 -21.91 -0.31
CA LYS A 390 -20.77 -21.49 0.96
C LYS A 390 -20.67 -19.98 1.07
N GLN A 391 -21.82 -19.32 1.10
CA GLN A 391 -21.94 -17.87 1.19
C GLN A 391 -22.80 -17.52 2.40
N VAL A 392 -22.50 -16.37 3.00
CA VAL A 392 -23.39 -15.70 3.96
C VAL A 392 -24.34 -14.77 3.20
N GLU A 393 -25.45 -14.38 3.84
CA GLU A 393 -26.40 -13.45 3.22
C GLU A 393 -25.71 -12.14 2.83
N GLY A 394 -25.78 -11.76 1.55
CA GLY A 394 -25.18 -10.53 1.03
C GLY A 394 -23.73 -10.64 0.54
N SER A 395 -23.07 -11.78 0.75
CA SER A 395 -21.73 -12.09 0.21
C SER A 395 -21.81 -12.99 -1.02
N ARG A 396 -20.75 -13.00 -1.84
CA ARG A 396 -20.58 -13.86 -3.02
C ARG A 396 -19.54 -14.96 -2.83
N GLY A 397 -18.87 -15.01 -1.68
CA GLY A 397 -17.82 -16.00 -1.44
C GLY A 397 -17.47 -16.20 0.02
N SER A 398 -16.52 -17.09 0.26
CA SER A 398 -15.89 -17.34 1.55
C SER A 398 -14.48 -17.87 1.34
N LEU A 399 -13.69 -17.86 2.41
CA LEU A 399 -12.41 -18.55 2.45
C LEU A 399 -12.66 -20.04 2.76
N GLU A 400 -12.37 -20.91 1.80
CA GLU A 400 -12.33 -22.35 2.02
C GLU A 400 -10.97 -22.75 2.60
N ILE A 401 -11.03 -23.48 3.70
CA ILE A 401 -9.90 -24.09 4.41
C ILE A 401 -10.06 -25.60 4.25
N GLN A 402 -9.28 -26.20 3.36
CA GLN A 402 -9.28 -27.64 3.18
C GLN A 402 -8.42 -28.29 4.26
N LEU A 403 -8.93 -29.35 4.88
CA LEU A 403 -8.27 -30.10 5.95
C LEU A 403 -8.09 -31.56 5.50
N ASP A 404 -6.88 -31.93 5.08
CA ASP A 404 -6.56 -33.23 4.48
C ASP A 404 -6.02 -34.25 5.50
N ARG A 405 -6.87 -35.20 5.91
CA ARG A 405 -6.49 -36.42 6.66
C ARG A 405 -5.77 -36.13 8.00
N LEU A 406 -6.26 -35.16 8.78
CA LEU A 406 -5.73 -34.87 10.11
C LEU A 406 -5.93 -36.06 11.05
N GLU A 407 -4.89 -36.40 11.80
CA GLU A 407 -4.90 -37.38 12.89
C GLU A 407 -5.04 -36.70 14.24
N ARG A 408 -5.21 -37.48 15.31
CA ARG A 408 -5.33 -36.96 16.67
C ARG A 408 -4.11 -36.10 17.03
N GLY A 409 -4.36 -34.88 17.52
CA GLY A 409 -3.33 -33.92 17.90
C GLY A 409 -2.68 -33.22 16.71
N GLN A 410 -3.13 -33.49 15.48
CA GLN A 410 -2.72 -32.73 14.30
C GLN A 410 -3.67 -31.56 14.08
N GLY A 411 -3.10 -30.51 13.48
CA GLY A 411 -3.75 -29.23 13.36
C GLY A 411 -2.85 -28.17 12.74
N GLY A 412 -3.27 -26.93 12.86
CA GLY A 412 -2.53 -25.77 12.39
C GLY A 412 -3.30 -24.49 12.67
N ARG A 413 -2.83 -23.40 12.08
CA ARG A 413 -3.41 -22.07 12.22
C ARG A 413 -3.81 -21.53 10.87
N VAL A 414 -4.91 -20.81 10.83
CA VAL A 414 -5.35 -19.99 9.70
C VAL A 414 -5.47 -18.56 10.18
N PHE A 415 -4.76 -17.63 9.58
CA PHE A 415 -4.63 -16.27 10.13
C PHE A 415 -4.41 -15.21 9.07
N TRP A 416 -4.74 -13.98 9.45
CA TRP A 416 -4.36 -12.75 8.75
C TRP A 416 -3.38 -11.95 9.61
N LYS A 417 -2.49 -11.18 8.96
CA LYS A 417 -1.46 -10.37 9.64
C LYS A 417 -1.85 -8.87 9.66
N PRO A 418 -2.21 -8.29 10.82
CA PRO A 418 -2.44 -6.84 10.96
C PRO A 418 -1.15 -6.00 11.06
N PHE A 419 0.01 -6.64 11.17
CA PHE A 419 1.30 -5.96 11.38
C PHE A 419 2.45 -6.80 10.83
N TYR A 420 3.48 -6.10 10.33
CA TYR A 420 4.67 -6.68 9.71
C TYR A 420 5.93 -6.02 10.26
N ARG A 421 7.01 -6.81 10.35
CA ARG A 421 8.33 -6.41 10.84
C ARG A 421 9.42 -6.69 9.80
N ARG A 422 10.63 -6.18 10.04
CA ARG A 422 11.78 -6.39 9.13
C ARG A 422 12.07 -7.86 8.85
N THR A 423 11.83 -8.71 9.84
CA THR A 423 12.04 -10.16 9.74
C THR A 423 11.06 -10.88 8.80
N ASP A 424 9.95 -10.23 8.44
CA ASP A 424 8.94 -10.76 7.51
C ASP A 424 9.35 -10.61 6.04
N PHE A 425 10.45 -9.91 5.73
CA PHE A 425 10.92 -9.65 4.36
C PHE A 425 12.31 -10.22 4.14
N ASP A 426 12.64 -10.51 2.87
CA ASP A 426 13.99 -10.95 2.46
C ASP A 426 14.82 -9.82 1.85
N ASP A 427 14.19 -8.67 1.55
CA ASP A 427 14.84 -7.42 1.17
C ASP A 427 14.15 -6.20 1.80
N GLU A 428 14.74 -5.02 1.59
CA GLU A 428 14.33 -3.75 2.24
C GLU A 428 14.22 -2.61 1.22
N ARG A 429 13.86 -2.98 -0.01
CA ARG A 429 13.62 -2.02 -1.08
C ARG A 429 12.59 -1.00 -0.63
N TYR A 430 12.89 0.28 -0.86
CA TYR A 430 12.11 1.43 -0.38
C TYR A 430 11.74 1.42 1.12
N ARG A 431 12.43 0.65 1.97
CA ARG A 431 12.30 0.67 3.44
C ARG A 431 10.85 0.85 3.93
N PRO A 432 9.95 -0.11 3.65
CA PRO A 432 8.58 0.00 4.13
C PRO A 432 8.55 0.12 5.65
N MET A 433 7.65 0.95 6.15
CA MET A 433 7.46 1.19 7.58
C MET A 433 6.01 0.90 7.93
N PHE A 434 5.76 0.31 9.10
CA PHE A 434 4.42 -0.17 9.43
C PHE A 434 3.94 0.35 10.77
N SER A 435 2.63 0.52 10.86
CA SER A 435 1.89 0.69 12.10
C SER A 435 0.80 -0.36 12.13
N PRO A 436 0.51 -0.99 13.29
CA PRO A 436 -0.54 -1.99 13.38
C PRO A 436 -1.88 -1.48 12.85
N VAL A 437 -2.60 -2.32 12.11
CA VAL A 437 -3.98 -2.03 11.68
C VAL A 437 -4.98 -2.28 12.81
N VAL A 438 -4.65 -3.22 13.70
CA VAL A 438 -5.48 -3.66 14.82
C VAL A 438 -4.76 -3.43 16.14
N ASP A 439 -5.48 -2.87 17.11
CA ASP A 439 -5.01 -2.56 18.44
C ASP A 439 -5.78 -3.36 19.51
N ALA A 440 -5.27 -3.37 20.75
CA ALA A 440 -5.95 -4.02 21.86
C ALA A 440 -7.30 -3.35 22.18
N GLY A 441 -8.26 -4.12 22.69
CA GLY A 441 -9.60 -3.62 23.02
C GLY A 441 -10.60 -3.60 21.86
N GLN A 442 -10.15 -3.75 20.61
CA GLN A 442 -11.05 -3.91 19.46
C GLN A 442 -11.73 -5.28 19.47
N THR A 443 -12.90 -5.38 18.84
CA THR A 443 -13.62 -6.64 18.67
C THR A 443 -13.35 -7.24 17.31
N VAL A 444 -13.05 -8.54 17.29
CA VAL A 444 -12.93 -9.36 16.08
C VAL A 444 -14.15 -10.26 15.97
N ARG A 445 -14.74 -10.34 14.78
CA ARG A 445 -15.90 -11.19 14.49
C ARG A 445 -15.71 -11.91 13.15
N PHE A 446 -16.14 -13.15 13.07
CA PHE A 446 -16.21 -13.92 11.82
C PHE A 446 -17.18 -15.10 11.96
N LYS A 447 -17.50 -15.75 10.85
CA LYS A 447 -18.37 -16.94 10.83
C LYS A 447 -17.64 -18.15 10.29
N LEU A 448 -17.91 -19.33 10.86
CA LEU A 448 -17.42 -20.62 10.36
C LEU A 448 -18.55 -21.57 9.97
N TRP A 449 -18.30 -22.41 8.97
CA TRP A 449 -19.17 -23.54 8.59
C TRP A 449 -18.32 -24.78 8.32
N LEU A 450 -18.63 -25.91 8.96
CA LEU A 450 -17.97 -27.20 8.73
C LEU A 450 -18.64 -28.05 7.64
N ASP A 451 -17.86 -28.55 6.69
CA ASP A 451 -18.27 -29.56 5.71
C ASP A 451 -17.41 -30.82 5.89
N PRO A 452 -17.79 -31.73 6.83
CA PRO A 452 -16.99 -32.91 7.12
C PRO A 452 -17.28 -34.04 6.14
N TRP A 453 -16.25 -34.65 5.57
CA TRP A 453 -16.36 -35.82 4.68
C TRP A 453 -15.99 -37.13 5.38
N ASN A 454 -15.08 -37.06 6.36
CA ASN A 454 -14.71 -38.17 7.25
C ASN A 454 -14.31 -37.64 8.63
N GLY A 455 -14.46 -38.47 9.67
CA GLY A 455 -14.12 -38.14 11.06
C GLY A 455 -15.21 -38.57 12.03
N ASP A 456 -15.01 -38.30 13.31
CA ASP A 456 -15.95 -38.68 14.39
C ASP A 456 -16.49 -37.47 15.19
N GLY A 457 -16.56 -36.29 14.55
CA GLY A 457 -17.13 -35.08 15.14
C GLY A 457 -16.19 -34.32 16.09
N ASN A 458 -14.89 -34.65 16.07
CA ASN A 458 -13.90 -34.12 17.01
C ASN A 458 -12.91 -33.10 16.42
N LEU A 459 -13.27 -32.43 15.33
CA LEU A 459 -12.55 -31.22 14.91
C LEU A 459 -12.89 -30.10 15.89
N ARG A 460 -11.89 -29.36 16.35
CA ARG A 460 -12.07 -28.20 17.21
C ARG A 460 -11.35 -26.99 16.64
N VAL A 461 -11.89 -25.82 16.94
CA VAL A 461 -11.27 -24.53 16.63
C VAL A 461 -11.26 -23.63 17.85
N ALA A 462 -10.27 -22.74 17.94
CA ALA A 462 -10.24 -21.67 18.93
C ALA A 462 -9.71 -20.38 18.28
N PRO A 463 -10.40 -19.24 18.41
CA PRO A 463 -9.86 -17.96 17.98
C PRO A 463 -8.59 -17.61 18.77
N TYR A 464 -7.64 -16.93 18.14
CA TYR A 464 -6.39 -16.54 18.77
C TYR A 464 -5.83 -15.23 18.22
N VAL A 465 -4.88 -14.65 18.98
CA VAL A 465 -3.96 -13.61 18.51
C VAL A 465 -2.51 -14.01 18.77
N ARG A 466 -1.55 -13.53 17.97
CA ARG A 466 -0.11 -13.68 18.22
C ARG A 466 0.56 -12.34 18.52
N ARG A 467 1.42 -12.33 19.53
CA ARG A 467 2.27 -11.20 19.90
C ARG A 467 3.53 -11.16 19.04
N THR A 468 3.89 -9.97 18.56
CA THR A 468 4.90 -9.80 17.51
C THR A 468 6.35 -10.02 17.95
N MET A 469 6.72 -9.68 19.20
CA MET A 469 8.10 -9.79 19.68
C MET A 469 8.34 -11.15 20.34
N SER A 470 7.43 -11.58 21.21
CA SER A 470 7.54 -12.84 21.95
C SER A 470 7.11 -14.06 21.15
N GLY A 471 6.30 -13.89 20.10
CA GLY A 471 5.67 -14.99 19.38
C GLY A 471 4.59 -15.70 20.21
N ALA A 472 4.19 -15.14 21.36
CA ALA A 472 3.20 -15.74 22.24
C ALA A 472 1.84 -15.80 21.54
N ILE A 473 1.21 -16.98 21.59
CA ILE A 473 -0.14 -17.23 21.08
C ILE A 473 -1.10 -17.18 22.26
N GLU A 474 -2.09 -16.30 22.17
CA GLU A 474 -3.13 -16.13 23.17
C GLU A 474 -4.45 -16.58 22.57
N GLU A 475 -4.95 -17.72 23.06
CA GLU A 475 -6.30 -18.21 22.72
C GLU A 475 -7.34 -17.31 23.38
N THR A 476 -8.23 -16.74 22.57
CA THR A 476 -9.19 -15.72 22.99
C THR A 476 -10.60 -16.28 23.20
N GLY A 477 -10.81 -17.56 22.90
CA GLY A 477 -12.06 -18.29 23.10
C GLY A 477 -11.81 -19.75 23.49
N ALA A 478 -12.87 -20.42 23.94
CA ALA A 478 -12.83 -21.85 24.21
C ALA A 478 -12.76 -22.66 22.90
N TRP A 479 -12.13 -23.83 22.98
CA TRP A 479 -12.15 -24.80 21.89
C TRP A 479 -13.56 -25.31 21.64
N ASP A 480 -14.07 -25.08 20.43
CA ASP A 480 -15.44 -25.37 20.03
C ASP A 480 -15.51 -26.26 18.79
N VAL A 481 -16.65 -26.92 18.59
CA VAL A 481 -16.93 -27.76 17.41
C VAL A 481 -17.69 -26.93 16.38
N PRO A 482 -17.08 -26.57 15.24
CA PRO A 482 -17.81 -25.80 14.23
C PRO A 482 -19.02 -26.59 13.69
N SER A 483 -20.16 -25.92 13.56
CA SER A 483 -21.39 -26.53 13.07
C SER A 483 -21.32 -26.94 11.61
N SER A 484 -21.87 -28.11 11.27
CA SER A 484 -22.15 -28.52 9.89
C SER A 484 -23.56 -28.21 9.41
N ALA A 485 -24.43 -27.74 10.32
CA ALA A 485 -25.82 -27.42 10.03
C ALA A 485 -26.02 -25.97 9.54
N GLY A 486 -25.03 -25.10 9.74
CA GLY A 486 -25.18 -23.66 9.51
C GLY A 486 -23.92 -22.88 9.84
N TRP A 487 -23.89 -21.62 9.41
CA TRP A 487 -22.89 -20.64 9.85
C TRP A 487 -22.99 -20.43 11.36
N GLN A 488 -21.84 -20.46 12.03
CA GLN A 488 -21.69 -20.16 13.44
C GLN A 488 -20.79 -18.94 13.61
N GLU A 489 -21.24 -17.96 14.38
CA GLU A 489 -20.48 -16.74 14.66
C GLU A 489 -19.50 -16.94 15.81
N TYR A 490 -18.31 -16.38 15.63
CA TYR A 490 -17.24 -16.32 16.61
C TYR A 490 -16.89 -14.85 16.82
N GLU A 491 -16.79 -14.44 18.09
CA GLU A 491 -16.49 -13.07 18.47
C GLU A 491 -15.56 -13.06 19.70
N PHE A 492 -14.58 -12.17 19.70
CA PHE A 492 -13.72 -11.94 20.85
C PHE A 492 -13.14 -10.52 20.85
N VAL A 493 -12.71 -10.05 22.02
CA VAL A 493 -11.99 -8.79 22.18
C VAL A 493 -10.49 -9.06 22.12
N VAL A 494 -9.75 -8.26 21.33
CA VAL A 494 -8.30 -8.34 21.23
C VAL A 494 -7.69 -8.08 22.62
N PRO A 495 -6.95 -9.05 23.20
CA PRO A 495 -6.46 -8.93 24.56
C PRO A 495 -5.47 -7.78 24.77
N GLU A 496 -5.56 -7.15 25.95
CA GLU A 496 -4.59 -6.17 26.43
C GLU A 496 -3.16 -6.71 26.43
N GLY A 497 -2.18 -5.84 26.12
CA GLY A 497 -0.77 -6.22 26.12
C GLY A 497 0.14 -5.07 25.69
N VAL A 498 1.46 -5.28 25.84
CA VAL A 498 2.49 -4.27 25.51
C VAL A 498 3.05 -4.38 24.09
N GLU A 499 2.93 -5.56 23.49
CA GLU A 499 3.37 -5.83 22.11
C GLU A 499 2.22 -5.70 21.13
N ALA A 500 2.52 -5.30 19.88
CA ALA A 500 1.55 -5.39 18.80
C ALA A 500 1.13 -6.84 18.51
N ILE A 501 -0.09 -6.97 18.03
CA ILE A 501 -0.59 -8.20 17.43
C ILE A 501 -0.09 -8.26 15.99
N ASP A 502 0.48 -9.39 15.58
CA ASP A 502 0.89 -9.62 14.19
C ASP A 502 0.21 -10.82 13.53
N GLU A 503 -0.64 -11.55 14.26
CA GLU A 503 -1.59 -12.53 13.70
C GLU A 503 -2.93 -12.48 14.43
N ILE A 504 -4.01 -12.59 13.66
CA ILE A 504 -5.37 -12.79 14.14
C ILE A 504 -5.97 -13.94 13.34
N GLY A 505 -6.50 -14.96 14.01
CA GLY A 505 -6.96 -16.14 13.29
C GLY A 505 -7.61 -17.20 14.16
N ILE A 506 -7.59 -18.42 13.64
CA ILE A 506 -8.12 -19.63 14.30
C ILE A 506 -7.04 -20.70 14.42
N ASN A 507 -6.91 -21.27 15.61
CA ASN A 507 -6.27 -22.56 15.83
C ASN A 507 -7.25 -23.65 15.41
N ILE A 508 -6.76 -24.67 14.73
CA ILE A 508 -7.51 -25.84 14.30
C ILE A 508 -6.78 -27.06 14.83
N GLU A 509 -7.47 -27.93 15.55
CA GLU A 509 -6.90 -29.19 16.03
C GLU A 509 -7.94 -30.30 15.99
N TYR A 510 -7.49 -31.50 15.65
CA TYR A 510 -8.35 -32.66 15.59
C TYR A 510 -8.12 -33.60 16.78
N PHE A 511 -9.18 -33.89 17.54
CA PHE A 511 -9.13 -34.68 18.77
C PHE A 511 -9.66 -36.12 18.59
N GLY A 512 -10.14 -36.44 17.40
CA GLY A 512 -10.84 -37.70 17.12
C GLY A 512 -9.96 -38.93 17.05
N ARG A 513 -10.57 -40.09 16.85
CA ARG A 513 -9.88 -41.38 16.64
C ARG A 513 -9.70 -41.70 15.15
N LEU A 514 -10.68 -41.39 14.32
CA LEU A 514 -10.63 -41.57 12.86
C LEU A 514 -9.87 -40.42 12.19
N LYS A 515 -9.29 -40.58 11.00
CA LYS A 515 -8.71 -39.42 10.29
C LYS A 515 -9.80 -38.42 9.90
N PHE A 516 -9.59 -37.12 10.11
CA PHE A 516 -10.50 -36.08 9.64
C PHE A 516 -10.18 -35.70 8.21
N LEU A 517 -11.19 -35.64 7.35
CA LEU A 517 -11.10 -35.06 6.02
C LEU A 517 -12.35 -34.21 5.79
N GLY A 518 -12.17 -32.99 5.33
CA GLY A 518 -13.28 -32.10 5.05
C GLY A 518 -12.82 -30.68 4.78
N ARG A 519 -13.76 -29.75 4.85
CA ARG A 519 -13.54 -28.32 4.65
C ARG A 519 -14.13 -27.51 5.80
N LEU A 520 -13.50 -26.39 6.09
CA LEU A 520 -14.02 -25.34 6.95
C LEU A 520 -14.13 -24.08 6.10
N TYR A 521 -15.24 -23.37 6.18
CA TYR A 521 -15.42 -22.09 5.50
C TYR A 521 -15.37 -20.95 6.50
N LEU A 522 -14.71 -19.85 6.14
CA LEU A 522 -14.64 -18.62 6.93
C LEU A 522 -15.22 -17.45 6.12
N ALA A 523 -16.14 -16.70 6.72
CA ALA A 523 -16.80 -15.55 6.08
C ALA A 523 -17.00 -14.39 7.08
N ASP A 524 -17.31 -13.20 6.57
CA ASP A 524 -17.59 -11.98 7.34
C ASP A 524 -16.51 -11.65 8.39
N PHE A 525 -15.22 -11.71 8.02
CA PHE A 525 -14.17 -11.35 8.96
C PHE A 525 -14.11 -9.84 9.13
N GLU A 526 -14.37 -9.37 10.34
CA GLU A 526 -14.43 -7.94 10.68
C GLU A 526 -13.64 -7.64 11.96
N VAL A 527 -12.99 -6.47 11.97
CA VAL A 527 -12.45 -5.86 13.19
C VAL A 527 -13.11 -4.50 13.37
N PHE A 528 -13.63 -4.20 14.55
CA PHE A 528 -14.35 -2.95 14.83
C PHE A 528 -14.21 -2.52 16.30
N GLY A 529 -14.72 -1.33 16.60
CA GLY A 529 -14.64 -0.73 17.93
C GLY A 529 -13.34 0.05 18.19
N PRO A 530 -13.27 0.78 19.32
CA PRO A 530 -12.11 1.58 19.69
C PRO A 530 -10.92 0.69 20.08
N GLY A 531 -9.73 1.12 19.68
CA GLY A 531 -8.47 0.46 20.03
C GLY A 531 -7.65 1.25 21.05
N HIS A 532 -6.74 0.56 21.72
CA HIS A 532 -5.76 1.13 22.64
C HIS A 532 -4.36 0.62 22.29
N LEU A 533 -3.44 1.56 22.13
CA LEU A 533 -2.04 1.30 21.80
C LEU A 533 -1.16 1.79 22.95
N THR A 534 -0.31 0.91 23.49
CA THR A 534 0.78 1.31 24.38
C THR A 534 2.15 1.01 23.77
N ILE A 535 2.90 2.10 23.67
CA ILE A 535 4.32 2.35 23.44
C ILE A 535 5.28 2.05 24.60
N ASP A 536 5.74 0.83 24.88
CA ASP A 536 6.90 0.63 25.78
C ASP A 536 8.17 0.49 24.94
N PRO A 537 9.04 1.51 24.87
CA PRO A 537 10.25 1.44 24.05
C PRO A 537 11.16 0.28 24.44
N LYS A 538 11.07 -0.28 25.66
CA LYS A 538 11.85 -1.45 26.08
C LYS A 538 11.51 -2.71 25.29
N THR A 539 10.26 -2.89 24.86
CA THR A 539 9.82 -4.04 24.05
C THR A 539 10.09 -3.84 22.56
N GLU A 540 10.22 -2.60 22.11
CA GLU A 540 10.39 -2.29 20.69
C GLU A 540 11.79 -2.59 20.15
N VAL A 541 11.91 -2.70 18.84
CA VAL A 541 13.20 -2.81 18.15
C VAL A 541 13.44 -1.62 17.26
N GLN A 542 14.72 -1.33 16.99
CA GLN A 542 15.09 -0.34 15.98
C GLN A 542 15.22 -1.05 14.62
N GLU A 543 14.38 -0.68 13.66
CA GLU A 543 14.36 -1.25 12.32
C GLU A 543 13.96 -0.19 11.28
N TRP A 544 14.44 -0.35 10.03
CA TRP A 544 14.18 0.58 8.91
C TRP A 544 14.45 2.08 9.19
N GLY A 545 15.42 2.38 10.07
CA GLY A 545 15.76 3.75 10.43
C GLY A 545 14.84 4.39 11.48
N ALA A 546 13.94 3.60 12.07
CA ALA A 546 12.94 4.02 13.04
C ALA A 546 12.83 3.03 14.21
N ILE A 547 11.78 3.19 15.00
CA ILE A 547 11.34 2.24 16.03
C ILE A 547 10.19 1.41 15.46
N SER A 548 10.11 0.11 15.77
CA SER A 548 8.98 -0.74 15.37
C SER A 548 7.65 -0.10 15.73
N ARG A 549 6.62 -0.33 14.89
CA ARG A 549 5.28 0.28 14.94
C ARG A 549 5.19 1.75 14.54
N PHE A 550 6.34 2.41 14.36
CA PHE A 550 6.38 3.80 13.92
C PHE A 550 6.84 3.96 12.46
N THR A 551 6.24 4.93 11.78
CA THR A 551 6.81 5.59 10.61
C THR A 551 7.50 6.88 11.03
N TRP A 552 8.36 7.44 10.19
CA TRP A 552 9.05 8.69 10.50
C TRP A 552 9.20 9.58 9.27
N ASN A 553 9.43 10.86 9.54
CA ASN A 553 9.83 11.84 8.55
C ASN A 553 10.84 12.79 9.18
N ARG A 554 12.02 12.89 8.57
CA ARG A 554 13.17 13.69 9.05
C ARG A 554 13.66 13.30 10.46
N GLY A 555 14.79 13.90 10.82
CA GLY A 555 15.45 13.66 12.10
C GLY A 555 16.05 12.27 12.22
N HIS A 556 16.57 11.98 13.41
CA HIS A 556 17.13 10.69 13.75
C HIS A 556 16.44 10.15 14.99
N TRP A 557 15.78 9.01 14.83
CA TRP A 557 14.99 8.35 15.85
C TRP A 557 15.63 7.02 16.22
N THR A 558 16.04 6.90 17.48
CA THR A 558 16.82 5.76 17.96
C THR A 558 16.30 5.25 19.29
N LYS A 559 16.59 3.98 19.59
CA LYS A 559 16.38 3.40 20.92
C LYS A 559 17.70 3.38 21.68
N SER A 560 17.73 3.97 22.88
CA SER A 560 18.84 3.84 23.84
C SER A 560 18.26 3.74 25.25
N ASP A 561 18.87 2.90 26.10
CA ASP A 561 18.52 2.79 27.53
C ASP A 561 17.02 2.55 27.81
N GLY A 562 16.34 1.86 26.89
CA GLY A 562 14.90 1.58 26.99
C GLY A 562 14.00 2.79 26.75
N ARG A 563 14.50 3.83 26.06
CA ARG A 563 13.77 5.05 25.70
C ARG A 563 13.89 5.32 24.20
N ILE A 564 12.93 6.06 23.64
CA ILE A 564 13.05 6.63 22.30
C ILE A 564 13.82 7.94 22.42
N HIS A 565 14.82 8.15 21.56
CA HIS A 565 15.54 9.40 21.42
C HIS A 565 15.33 9.95 20.02
N GLY A 566 14.81 11.17 19.94
CA GLY A 566 14.70 11.94 18.70
C GLY A 566 15.66 13.12 18.73
N HIS A 567 16.33 13.40 17.61
CA HIS A 567 17.02 14.67 17.42
C HIS A 567 16.96 15.14 15.97
N THR A 568 16.99 16.46 15.79
CA THR A 568 16.94 17.10 14.47
C THR A 568 17.59 18.48 14.49
N ALA A 569 18.11 18.90 13.33
CA ALA A 569 18.58 20.27 13.09
C ALA A 569 17.46 21.20 12.57
N SER A 570 16.27 20.65 12.26
CA SER A 570 15.12 21.37 11.74
C SER A 570 13.85 20.90 12.44
N ASN A 571 12.90 20.25 11.77
CA ASN A 571 11.82 19.52 12.41
C ASN A 571 11.98 18.02 12.17
N ALA A 572 11.26 17.23 12.95
CA ALA A 572 11.23 15.78 12.80
C ALA A 572 9.98 15.21 13.43
N ASP A 573 9.48 14.14 12.83
CA ASP A 573 8.25 13.49 13.25
C ASP A 573 8.39 11.97 13.24
N ILE A 574 7.65 11.33 14.13
CA ILE A 574 7.50 9.88 14.18
C ILE A 574 6.04 9.57 14.54
N TRP A 575 5.37 8.70 13.77
CA TRP A 575 3.92 8.45 13.86
C TRP A 575 3.57 6.97 13.93
N THR A 576 2.44 6.66 14.56
CA THR A 576 1.90 5.32 14.74
C THR A 576 0.37 5.33 14.81
N GLY A 577 -0.23 4.16 14.94
CA GLY A 577 -1.68 3.96 14.98
C GLY A 577 -2.34 3.96 13.60
N HIS A 578 -3.64 3.70 13.61
CA HIS A 578 -4.44 3.59 12.40
C HIS A 578 -4.75 4.96 11.77
N TYR A 579 -4.70 5.05 10.44
CA TYR A 579 -4.93 6.32 9.73
C TYR A 579 -6.33 6.88 9.92
N TYR A 580 -7.36 6.04 10.06
CA TYR A 580 -8.74 6.48 10.29
C TYR A 580 -9.15 6.54 11.77
N ALA A 581 -8.21 6.59 12.72
CA ALA A 581 -8.53 6.83 14.13
C ALA A 581 -9.17 8.23 14.29
N ARG A 582 -10.25 8.35 15.06
CA ARG A 582 -11.09 9.56 15.13
C ARG A 582 -10.91 10.30 16.45
N ASP A 583 -11.62 9.88 17.48
CA ASP A 583 -11.53 10.48 18.80
C ASP A 583 -10.40 9.80 19.56
N VAL A 584 -9.35 10.58 19.86
CA VAL A 584 -8.08 10.04 20.37
C VAL A 584 -7.57 10.84 21.55
N VAL A 585 -6.97 10.14 22.51
CA VAL A 585 -6.12 10.71 23.54
C VAL A 585 -4.70 10.22 23.32
N VAL A 586 -3.81 11.13 22.95
CA VAL A 586 -2.39 10.84 22.73
C VAL A 586 -1.62 11.29 23.94
N SER A 587 -0.85 10.38 24.55
CA SER A 587 -0.02 10.70 25.71
C SER A 587 1.41 10.21 25.54
N ALA A 588 2.36 10.98 26.06
CA ALA A 588 3.76 10.62 26.07
C ALA A 588 4.49 11.19 27.30
N ASP A 589 5.40 10.40 27.85
CA ASP A 589 6.31 10.82 28.90
C ASP A 589 7.58 11.37 28.24
N ILE A 590 7.64 12.69 28.06
CA ILE A 590 8.67 13.39 27.28
C ILE A 590 9.62 14.14 28.21
N GLU A 591 10.93 13.90 28.05
CA GLU A 591 12.00 14.71 28.61
C GLU A 591 12.59 15.65 27.53
N PRO A 592 12.37 16.97 27.63
CA PRO A 592 13.03 17.96 26.79
C PRO A 592 14.54 18.01 27.08
N LEU A 593 15.36 17.48 26.17
CA LEU A 593 16.82 17.47 26.32
C LEU A 593 17.49 18.73 25.74
N ALA A 594 16.99 19.21 24.61
CA ALA A 594 17.44 20.44 23.96
C ALA A 594 16.38 20.96 22.98
N GLY A 595 16.46 22.25 22.64
CA GLY A 595 15.55 22.89 21.70
C GLY A 595 14.33 23.51 22.39
N GLN A 596 13.43 24.06 21.58
CA GLN A 596 12.30 24.85 22.06
C GLN A 596 10.94 24.23 21.75
N SER A 597 10.87 23.09 21.05
CA SER A 597 9.61 22.48 20.62
C SER A 597 9.61 20.97 20.85
N HIS A 598 8.70 20.49 21.70
CA HIS A 598 8.55 19.09 22.13
C HIS A 598 7.06 18.76 22.26
N LEU A 599 6.53 18.01 21.30
CA LEU A 599 5.10 17.89 21.09
C LEU A 599 4.67 16.43 20.91
N VAL A 600 3.43 16.12 21.30
CA VAL A 600 2.67 14.99 20.78
C VAL A 600 1.79 15.46 19.61
N THR A 601 1.49 14.58 18.67
CA THR A 601 0.62 14.86 17.51
C THR A 601 -0.58 13.93 17.49
N ALA A 602 -1.73 14.46 17.07
CA ALA A 602 -2.99 13.73 16.95
C ALA A 602 -3.68 14.05 15.62
N ARG A 603 -4.49 13.11 15.12
CA ARG A 603 -5.21 13.20 13.84
C ARG A 603 -4.28 13.60 12.68
N VAL A 604 -3.17 12.88 12.56
CA VAL A 604 -2.16 13.09 11.52
C VAL A 604 -2.60 12.50 10.19
N ASN A 605 -2.90 13.39 9.24
CA ASN A 605 -3.31 13.11 7.87
C ASN A 605 -2.19 13.30 6.86
N GLY A 606 -0.94 13.36 7.33
CA GLY A 606 0.27 13.50 6.53
C GLY A 606 1.33 14.36 7.18
N THR A 607 2.39 14.67 6.45
CA THR A 607 3.58 15.38 6.99
C THR A 607 3.33 16.82 7.42
N ASP A 608 2.21 17.45 7.02
CA ASP A 608 1.89 18.84 7.37
C ASP A 608 0.38 19.11 7.58
N ARG A 609 -0.37 18.05 7.92
CA ARG A 609 -1.84 18.09 8.17
C ARG A 609 -2.18 17.35 9.46
N PHE A 610 -2.14 18.02 10.60
CA PHE A 610 -2.35 17.42 11.92
C PHE A 610 -2.57 18.44 13.04
N TYR A 611 -3.01 17.97 14.21
CA TYR A 611 -2.93 18.72 15.46
C TYR A 611 -1.67 18.34 16.24
N ALA A 612 -1.10 19.30 16.95
CA ALA A 612 0.02 19.05 17.86
C ALA A 612 -0.18 19.77 19.19
N GLY A 613 0.35 19.20 20.27
CA GLY A 613 0.21 19.74 21.63
C GLY A 613 1.44 19.44 22.47
N GLY A 614 1.83 20.37 23.33
CA GLY A 614 3.01 20.23 24.18
C GLY A 614 3.70 21.56 24.42
N PHE A 615 5.03 21.57 24.36
CA PHE A 615 5.83 22.77 24.65
C PHE A 615 6.38 23.38 23.36
N GLN A 616 6.24 24.70 23.21
CA GLN A 616 6.89 25.47 22.14
C GLN A 616 7.27 26.87 22.62
N ASN A 617 8.53 27.27 22.41
CA ASN A 617 9.03 28.64 22.66
C ASN A 617 8.77 29.18 24.09
N GLY A 618 8.78 28.31 25.11
CA GLY A 618 8.51 28.69 26.50
C GLY A 618 7.02 28.82 26.85
N GLU A 619 6.16 28.26 26.00
CA GLU A 619 4.72 28.14 26.21
C GLU A 619 4.28 26.68 26.11
N ALA A 620 3.20 26.34 26.79
CA ALA A 620 2.38 25.20 26.40
C ALA A 620 1.48 25.65 25.23
N VAL A 621 1.29 24.80 24.23
CA VAL A 621 0.57 25.16 23.00
C VAL A 621 -0.32 24.04 22.48
N ILE A 622 -1.44 24.41 21.88
CA ILE A 622 -2.19 23.57 20.93
C ILE A 622 -2.04 24.21 19.54
N LEU A 623 -1.56 23.42 18.58
CA LEU A 623 -1.24 23.84 17.22
C LEU A 623 -2.08 23.08 16.21
N LYS A 624 -2.39 23.75 15.11
CA LYS A 624 -2.86 23.14 13.86
C LYS A 624 -1.79 23.30 12.79
N HIS A 625 -1.38 22.19 12.18
CA HIS A 625 -0.62 22.17 10.95
C HIS A 625 -1.57 21.87 9.80
N ASP A 626 -1.73 22.80 8.86
CA ASP A 626 -2.48 22.61 7.62
C ASP A 626 -1.77 23.39 6.51
N LEU A 627 -0.73 22.78 5.92
CA LEU A 627 0.18 23.44 4.98
C LEU A 627 0.82 24.72 5.55
N GLY A 628 1.08 24.70 6.86
CA GLY A 628 1.45 25.86 7.67
C GLY A 628 0.95 25.74 9.10
N GLN A 629 1.61 26.45 10.03
CA GLN A 629 1.32 26.34 11.46
C GLN A 629 0.40 27.48 11.93
N THR A 630 -0.65 27.12 12.66
CA THR A 630 -1.54 28.03 13.40
C THR A 630 -1.52 27.67 14.88
N VAL A 631 -1.42 28.67 15.76
CA VAL A 631 -1.58 28.49 17.22
C VAL A 631 -3.06 28.60 17.56
N LEU A 632 -3.66 27.53 18.07
CA LEU A 632 -5.07 27.50 18.49
C LEU A 632 -5.24 27.96 19.94
N ALA A 633 -4.30 27.59 20.82
CA ALA A 633 -4.23 28.05 22.19
C ALA A 633 -2.76 28.06 22.66
N SER A 634 -2.43 29.00 23.55
CA SER A 634 -1.15 28.98 24.26
C SER A 634 -1.26 29.55 25.67
N ALA A 635 -0.35 29.13 26.54
CA ALA A 635 -0.18 29.67 27.88
C ALA A 635 1.29 29.59 28.31
N PRO A 636 1.81 30.53 29.11
CA PRO A 636 3.19 30.47 29.60
C PRO A 636 3.48 29.16 30.34
N PHE A 637 4.54 28.46 29.94
CA PHE A 637 4.96 27.23 30.61
C PHE A 637 6.47 27.05 30.49
N LYS A 638 7.15 26.92 31.62
CA LYS A 638 8.61 26.75 31.64
C LYS A 638 8.98 25.31 31.99
N THR A 639 9.71 24.67 31.09
CA THR A 639 10.28 23.34 31.33
C THR A 639 11.52 23.43 32.23
N GLU A 640 11.74 22.38 33.01
CA GLU A 640 12.86 22.22 33.93
C GLU A 640 13.86 21.22 33.32
N PRO A 641 15.16 21.55 33.24
CA PRO A 641 16.16 20.63 32.71
C PRO A 641 16.18 19.29 33.47
N GLY A 642 16.19 18.18 32.73
CA GLY A 642 16.24 16.83 33.30
C GLY A 642 14.92 16.32 33.89
N ARG A 643 13.82 17.06 33.71
CA ARG A 643 12.48 16.63 34.11
C ARG A 643 11.74 16.03 32.91
N SER A 644 11.16 14.84 33.13
CA SER A 644 10.17 14.24 32.23
C SER A 644 8.77 14.77 32.58
N TYR A 645 7.96 15.02 31.55
CA TYR A 645 6.60 15.51 31.64
C TYR A 645 5.65 14.55 30.94
N LYS A 646 4.53 14.21 31.58
CA LYS A 646 3.45 13.50 30.91
C LYS A 646 2.61 14.50 30.13
N ILE A 647 2.80 14.57 28.82
CA ILE A 647 2.01 15.41 27.92
C ILE A 647 0.85 14.57 27.38
N GLU A 648 -0.37 15.12 27.42
CA GLU A 648 -1.57 14.48 26.89
C GLU A 648 -2.38 15.45 26.04
N LEU A 649 -2.62 15.09 24.78
CA LEU A 649 -3.48 15.81 23.84
C LEU A 649 -4.71 14.94 23.55
N ALA A 650 -5.88 15.39 24.01
CA ALA A 650 -7.15 14.77 23.68
C ALA A 650 -7.84 15.54 22.55
N VAL A 651 -8.37 14.81 21.57
CA VAL A 651 -9.14 15.35 20.45
C VAL A 651 -10.42 14.54 20.31
N THR A 652 -11.57 15.13 20.65
CA THR A 652 -12.90 14.49 20.62
C THR A 652 -13.87 15.40 19.87
N GLY A 653 -14.41 14.93 18.75
CA GLY A 653 -15.19 15.79 17.86
C GLY A 653 -14.36 17.01 17.40
N SER A 654 -14.82 18.23 17.68
CA SER A 654 -14.06 19.48 17.46
C SER A 654 -13.24 19.95 18.67
N ALA A 655 -13.42 19.33 19.84
CA ALA A 655 -12.79 19.78 21.07
C ALA A 655 -11.36 19.24 21.20
N LEU A 656 -10.43 20.12 21.54
CA LEU A 656 -9.04 19.78 21.85
C LEU A 656 -8.72 20.18 23.29
N SER A 657 -8.03 19.33 24.03
CA SER A 657 -7.50 19.68 25.35
C SER A 657 -6.06 19.20 25.51
N LEU A 658 -5.24 20.03 26.14
CA LEU A 658 -3.87 19.73 26.48
C LEU A 658 -3.73 19.65 28.00
N SER A 659 -3.23 18.52 28.48
CA SER A 659 -2.89 18.28 29.88
C SER A 659 -1.40 18.02 30.05
N VAL A 660 -0.84 18.48 31.16
CA VAL A 660 0.55 18.21 31.57
C VAL A 660 0.53 17.67 32.99
N ASP A 661 1.16 16.52 33.21
CA ASP A 661 1.20 15.82 34.50
C ASP A 661 -0.21 15.60 35.11
N GLY A 662 -1.19 15.33 34.24
CA GLY A 662 -2.59 15.08 34.61
C GLY A 662 -3.42 16.34 34.91
N GLN A 663 -2.84 17.54 34.77
CA GLN A 663 -3.58 18.80 34.90
C GLN A 663 -3.87 19.41 33.54
N GLN A 664 -5.14 19.68 33.24
CA GLN A 664 -5.53 20.37 32.02
C GLN A 664 -5.00 21.81 32.03
N VAL A 665 -4.13 22.13 31.07
CA VAL A 665 -3.48 23.44 30.94
C VAL A 665 -4.29 24.37 30.05
N MET A 666 -4.89 23.85 28.97
CA MET A 666 -5.70 24.63 28.03
C MET A 666 -6.63 23.77 27.19
N THR A 667 -7.55 24.44 26.49
CA THR A 667 -8.46 23.85 25.51
C THR A 667 -8.51 24.71 24.25
N ALA A 668 -8.86 24.10 23.12
CA ALA A 668 -9.17 24.77 21.87
C ALA A 668 -10.34 24.05 21.17
N GLU A 669 -10.87 24.65 20.12
CA GLU A 669 -11.88 24.04 19.26
C GLU A 669 -11.50 24.22 17.79
N ASP A 670 -11.41 23.11 17.05
CA ASP A 670 -11.16 23.10 15.60
C ASP A 670 -11.64 21.76 15.00
N ALA A 671 -12.29 21.82 13.83
CA ALA A 671 -12.89 20.66 13.16
C ALA A 671 -12.20 20.29 11.83
N THR A 672 -11.02 20.86 11.54
CA THR A 672 -10.32 20.68 10.25
C THR A 672 -9.98 19.22 9.98
N PHE A 673 -9.52 18.48 11.00
CA PHE A 673 -9.16 17.07 10.88
C PHE A 673 -10.13 16.18 11.68
N SER A 674 -10.78 15.25 10.99
CA SER A 674 -11.79 14.33 11.57
C SER A 674 -11.26 12.94 11.89
N TYR A 675 -10.06 12.61 11.41
CA TYR A 675 -9.33 11.38 11.68
C TYR A 675 -7.83 11.61 11.47
N GLY A 676 -6.99 10.63 11.85
CA GLY A 676 -5.57 10.56 11.50
C GLY A 676 -4.74 9.74 12.51
N MET A 677 -3.48 9.49 12.17
CA MET A 677 -2.51 8.82 13.05
C MET A 677 -2.15 9.67 14.27
N SER A 678 -1.32 9.12 15.17
CA SER A 678 -0.81 9.83 16.36
C SER A 678 0.71 9.70 16.45
N GLY A 679 1.39 10.59 17.18
CA GLY A 679 2.85 10.53 17.21
C GLY A 679 3.55 11.58 18.06
N LEU A 680 4.82 11.79 17.76
CA LEU A 680 5.72 12.72 18.44
C LEU A 680 6.34 13.67 17.42
N ARG A 681 6.59 14.90 17.85
CA ARG A 681 7.16 15.95 16.99
C ARG A 681 8.20 16.79 17.72
N LEU A 682 9.33 16.99 17.06
CA LEU A 682 10.24 18.12 17.29
C LEU A 682 9.88 19.19 16.25
N GLY A 683 9.17 20.26 16.64
CA GLY A 683 8.74 21.31 15.71
C GLY A 683 9.86 22.25 15.26
N ALA A 684 11.02 22.18 15.92
CA ALA A 684 12.23 22.96 15.65
C ALA A 684 13.47 22.18 16.12
N ALA A 685 14.66 22.72 15.83
CA ALA A 685 15.92 22.06 16.14
C ALA A 685 15.97 21.72 17.63
N GLY A 686 16.28 20.45 17.94
CA GLY A 686 16.11 19.96 19.31
C GLY A 686 16.40 18.48 19.48
N ARG A 687 16.23 18.05 20.74
CA ARG A 687 16.39 16.68 21.18
C ARG A 687 15.37 16.36 22.28
N MET A 688 14.81 15.17 22.22
CA MET A 688 13.94 14.62 23.27
C MET A 688 14.32 13.19 23.63
N ALA A 689 13.91 12.76 24.82
CA ALA A 689 13.80 11.35 25.18
C ALA A 689 12.36 11.04 25.59
N VAL A 690 11.87 9.84 25.26
CA VAL A 690 10.50 9.41 25.55
C VAL A 690 10.52 8.04 26.22
N ASP A 691 9.90 7.98 27.42
CA ASP A 691 9.85 6.78 28.25
C ASP A 691 8.66 5.87 27.92
N ARG A 692 7.53 6.49 27.57
CA ARG A 692 6.28 5.80 27.22
C ARG A 692 5.49 6.65 26.23
N PHE A 693 4.80 5.98 25.32
CA PHE A 693 3.82 6.58 24.43
C PHE A 693 2.50 5.79 24.52
N ALA A 694 1.35 6.43 24.39
CA ALA A 694 0.08 5.71 24.33
C ALA A 694 -0.96 6.49 23.53
N VAL A 695 -1.85 5.75 22.88
CA VAL A 695 -3.02 6.25 22.18
C VAL A 695 -4.23 5.48 22.70
N ALA A 696 -5.27 6.19 23.11
CA ALA A 696 -6.56 5.61 23.45
C ALA A 696 -7.63 6.19 22.53
N GLU A 697 -8.39 5.33 21.87
CA GLU A 697 -9.59 5.73 21.13
C GLU A 697 -10.82 5.73 22.07
N ASN A 698 -11.70 6.73 21.92
CA ASN A 698 -12.90 6.88 22.77
C ASN A 698 -14.20 6.47 22.08
#